data_AF-A0A9P1AR30-F1
#
_entry.id   AF-A0A9P1AR30-F1
#
_cell.length_a   1.000
_cell.length_b   1.000
_cell.length_c   1.000
_cell.angle_alpha   90.00
_cell.angle_beta   90.00
_cell.angle_gamma   90.00
#
_symmetry.space_group_name_H-M   'P 1'
#
loop_
_entity.id
_entity.type
_entity.pdbx_description
1 polymer ?
#
loop_
_entity_poly.entity_id
_entity_poly.type
_entity_poly.pdbx_seq_one_letter_code
_entity_poly.pdbx_strand_id
1 'polypeptide(L)'
;MSVSSVSLSSDANVRYQRLAQEYTKLRSQAKVLREGVLEERAKTEKLTEEVKSKDATIRRLEAENESLTFRNDQLVRRVETFQSQFDSSHQNPQKSSKKHEALPPNAAHAKLDLLEQELEQKLRENEKLVNELAESERRHAHEMAEMSEKLATEMRKLEEEVRRMRFRTNGAKPKEEEEEAEKLEEIGSPEPPETHEEARIMVAEAARGTFSALHNVFNLLQQRSEIYPYDVTMERLPPHVEKLSSEYAQTARLFSDLVQIADDFLSCGGTASDHLPLITSKCRLIARHCLQLLAELVRQMTSEENRVTWCTAPLSKLNARWEQLILNAFAVFDRMSTVLESDFEKHSQKVLAELQALADVSVELSECFQQRWVFESRLPTTSRRMRCVGGALEAALQLTAQETSKLSARAARVEQMGRNEQNSAECSKTLELSVKIEQTTLDITVKPQKPSNPFDEEDPEDPEVPEPSAAVPEPQEQAPPPKEEQNLRNELDIFMKNNEELQKERDKLFVEYSLVKRKLEIATNDGEKLDKKETDLDNIWAIGMEKRQEWVRRVIESEQAVRFYETEMKALIRHELHVEEQMQELRAELESAAGRNHRLEDELESVRRSYESQLGDLSDHLATLVAQKQPKEKETSKSRGTLKSFFNKS
;
A
#
# COMPACT_ATOMS: atom_id res chain seq x y z
N MET A 1 77.49 -30.19 -30.95
CA MET A 1 76.65 -30.08 -29.74
C MET A 1 75.48 -29.20 -30.09
N SER A 2 74.24 -29.66 -29.91
CA SER A 2 73.04 -28.92 -30.33
C SER A 2 71.93 -29.13 -29.29
N VAL A 3 71.97 -28.36 -28.21
CA VAL A 3 71.03 -28.49 -27.09
C VAL A 3 69.72 -27.76 -27.36
N SER A 4 68.69 -28.56 -27.69
CA SER A 4 67.24 -28.33 -27.63
C SER A 4 66.73 -26.96 -27.15
N SER A 5 66.74 -25.96 -28.03
CA SER A 5 66.09 -24.66 -27.80
C SER A 5 64.56 -24.74 -27.60
N VAL A 6 63.93 -25.78 -28.17
CA VAL A 6 62.47 -25.99 -28.15
C VAL A 6 61.90 -26.26 -26.75
N SER A 7 62.69 -26.90 -25.87
CA SER A 7 62.24 -27.16 -24.48
C SER A 7 62.04 -25.85 -23.72
N LEU A 8 63.04 -24.96 -23.78
CA LEU A 8 63.01 -23.65 -23.10
C LEU A 8 61.91 -22.72 -23.63
N SER A 9 61.59 -22.76 -24.93
CA SER A 9 60.49 -21.94 -25.48
C SER A 9 59.11 -22.42 -25.06
N SER A 10 58.92 -23.74 -24.86
CA SER A 10 57.64 -24.29 -24.37
C SER A 10 57.33 -23.86 -22.93
N ASP A 11 58.31 -23.96 -22.03
CA ASP A 11 58.19 -23.55 -20.63
C ASP A 11 58.03 -22.01 -20.51
N ALA A 12 58.76 -21.25 -21.33
CA ALA A 12 58.56 -19.79 -21.42
C ALA A 12 57.13 -19.41 -21.84
N ASN A 13 56.55 -20.07 -22.85
CA ASN A 13 55.17 -19.82 -23.28
C ASN A 13 54.15 -20.12 -22.17
N VAL A 14 54.30 -21.24 -21.45
CA VAL A 14 53.40 -21.58 -20.32
C VAL A 14 53.48 -20.52 -19.22
N ARG A 15 54.68 -19.99 -18.92
CA ARG A 15 54.86 -18.90 -17.95
C ARG A 15 54.22 -17.59 -18.42
N TYR A 16 54.38 -17.21 -19.68
CA TYR A 16 53.71 -16.04 -20.27
C TYR A 16 52.17 -16.19 -20.23
N GLN A 17 51.65 -17.37 -20.52
CA GLN A 17 50.21 -17.63 -20.53
C GLN A 17 49.60 -17.54 -19.11
N ARG A 18 50.28 -18.07 -18.09
CA ARG A 18 49.90 -17.89 -16.68
C ARG A 18 49.97 -16.43 -16.25
N LEU A 19 51.04 -15.71 -16.60
CA LEU A 19 51.19 -14.29 -16.29
C LEU A 19 50.07 -13.44 -16.93
N ALA A 20 49.66 -13.77 -18.16
CA ALA A 20 48.53 -13.11 -18.83
C ALA A 20 47.18 -13.40 -18.14
N GLN A 21 46.97 -14.62 -17.62
CA GLN A 21 45.78 -14.95 -16.83
C GLN A 21 45.75 -14.22 -15.49
N GLU A 22 46.87 -14.14 -14.77
CA GLU A 22 46.97 -13.36 -13.52
C GLU A 22 46.78 -11.85 -13.76
N TYR A 23 47.40 -11.30 -14.81
CA TYR A 23 47.18 -9.91 -15.22
C TYR A 23 45.70 -9.64 -15.55
N THR A 24 45.02 -10.58 -16.20
CA THR A 24 43.58 -10.47 -16.50
C THR A 24 42.73 -10.50 -15.23
N LYS A 25 43.04 -11.39 -14.27
CA LYS A 25 42.39 -11.44 -12.95
C LYS A 25 42.59 -10.13 -12.18
N LEU A 26 43.83 -9.65 -12.06
CA LEU A 26 44.17 -8.38 -11.40
C LEU A 26 43.46 -7.19 -12.08
N ARG A 27 43.39 -7.15 -13.41
CA ARG A 27 42.66 -6.12 -14.16
C ARG A 27 41.16 -6.14 -13.87
N SER A 28 40.56 -7.31 -13.69
CA SER A 28 39.14 -7.42 -13.32
C SER A 28 38.88 -6.95 -11.88
N GLN A 29 39.73 -7.33 -10.92
CA GLN A 29 39.64 -6.88 -9.53
C GLN A 29 39.86 -5.37 -9.39
N ALA A 30 40.84 -4.82 -10.09
CA ALA A 30 41.09 -3.37 -10.14
C ALA A 30 39.95 -2.58 -10.78
N LYS A 31 39.17 -3.20 -11.69
CA LYS A 31 37.94 -2.61 -12.23
C LYS A 31 36.86 -2.52 -11.16
N VAL A 32 36.52 -3.64 -10.51
CA VAL A 32 35.48 -3.71 -9.47
C VAL A 32 35.80 -2.78 -8.29
N LEU A 33 37.06 -2.76 -7.83
CA LEU A 33 37.50 -1.83 -6.77
C LEU A 33 37.36 -0.37 -7.18
N ARG A 34 37.60 -0.03 -8.45
CA ARG A 34 37.42 1.33 -8.98
C ARG A 34 35.95 1.71 -9.08
N GLU A 35 35.07 0.78 -9.46
CA GLU A 35 33.62 0.98 -9.51
C GLU A 35 33.07 1.22 -8.08
N GLY A 36 33.43 0.36 -7.11
CA GLY A 36 33.05 0.56 -5.70
C GLY A 36 33.56 1.87 -5.08
N VAL A 37 34.80 2.29 -5.38
CA VAL A 37 35.35 3.59 -4.92
C VAL A 37 34.61 4.78 -5.55
N LEU A 38 34.06 4.65 -6.76
CA LEU A 38 33.22 5.68 -7.38
C LEU A 38 31.83 5.74 -6.73
N GLU A 39 31.23 4.58 -6.43
CA GLU A 39 29.95 4.51 -5.71
C GLU A 39 30.04 5.11 -4.31
N GLU A 40 31.06 4.76 -3.51
CA GLU A 40 31.24 5.32 -2.17
C GLU A 40 31.49 6.83 -2.19
N ARG A 41 32.18 7.35 -3.21
CA ARG A 41 32.33 8.79 -3.42
C ARG A 41 30.99 9.46 -3.72
N ALA A 42 30.17 8.88 -4.61
CA ALA A 42 28.85 9.39 -4.93
C ALA A 42 27.86 9.32 -3.73
N LYS A 43 27.98 8.30 -2.86
CA LYS A 43 27.25 8.23 -1.58
C LYS A 43 27.71 9.34 -0.62
N THR A 44 29.02 9.54 -0.50
CA THR A 44 29.61 10.59 0.37
C THR A 44 29.21 11.99 -0.09
N GLU A 45 29.18 12.23 -1.40
CA GLU A 45 28.73 13.48 -2.00
C GLU A 45 27.27 13.78 -1.63
N LYS A 46 26.34 12.85 -1.88
CA LYS A 46 24.92 12.95 -1.48
C LYS A 46 24.74 13.19 0.02
N LEU A 47 25.46 12.45 0.87
CA LEU A 47 25.38 12.64 2.33
C LEU A 47 25.86 14.03 2.75
N THR A 48 26.90 14.58 2.11
CA THR A 48 27.36 15.96 2.41
C THR A 48 26.46 17.05 1.82
N GLU A 49 25.64 16.76 0.80
CA GLU A 49 24.54 17.65 0.39
C GLU A 49 23.35 17.60 1.36
N GLU A 50 22.96 16.41 1.81
CA GLU A 50 21.91 16.24 2.83
C GLU A 50 22.25 16.96 4.14
N VAL A 51 23.50 16.85 4.61
CA VAL A 51 23.97 17.56 5.82
C VAL A 51 23.83 19.08 5.64
N LYS A 52 24.33 19.65 4.52
CA LYS A 52 24.18 21.09 4.23
C LYS A 52 22.71 21.54 4.17
N SER A 53 21.82 20.69 3.65
CA SER A 53 20.38 20.97 3.58
C SER A 53 19.71 20.95 4.97
N LYS A 54 20.12 20.02 5.82
CA LYS A 54 19.68 19.93 7.22
C LYS A 54 20.22 21.11 8.04
N ASP A 55 21.50 21.46 7.91
CA ASP A 55 22.11 22.65 8.54
C ASP A 55 21.39 23.95 8.15
N ALA A 56 21.07 24.12 6.85
CA ALA A 56 20.32 25.28 6.36
C ALA A 56 18.87 25.33 6.88
N THR A 57 18.30 24.18 7.24
CA THR A 57 16.97 24.08 7.84
C THR A 57 17.01 24.35 9.35
N ILE A 58 18.02 23.83 10.06
CA ILE A 58 18.28 24.11 11.48
C ILE A 58 18.42 25.63 11.68
N ARG A 59 19.26 26.31 10.90
CA ARG A 59 19.44 27.77 10.97
C ARG A 59 18.16 28.59 10.74
N ARG A 60 17.21 28.06 9.97
CA ARG A 60 15.89 28.70 9.78
C ARG A 60 15.04 28.56 11.04
N LEU A 61 15.02 27.37 11.64
CA LEU A 61 14.28 27.07 12.88
C LEU A 61 14.91 27.76 14.10
N GLU A 62 16.22 27.97 14.13
CA GLU A 62 16.93 28.77 15.12
C GLU A 62 16.48 30.24 15.05
N ALA A 63 16.53 30.86 13.87
CA ALA A 63 16.06 32.23 13.67
C ALA A 63 14.55 32.43 13.96
N GLU A 64 13.73 31.41 13.67
CA GLU A 64 12.31 31.40 14.05
C GLU A 64 12.12 31.31 15.58
N ASN A 65 12.88 30.45 16.26
CA ASN A 65 12.88 30.39 17.73
C ASN A 65 13.37 31.70 18.37
N GLU A 66 14.40 32.35 17.83
CA GLU A 66 14.85 33.68 18.28
C GLU A 66 13.73 34.72 18.13
N SER A 67 13.02 34.71 16.99
CA SER A 67 11.88 35.61 16.73
C SER A 67 10.71 35.36 17.69
N LEU A 68 10.34 34.09 17.91
CA LEU A 68 9.29 33.70 18.85
C LEU A 68 9.67 34.02 20.30
N THR A 69 10.93 33.78 20.69
CA THR A 69 11.45 34.12 22.02
C THR A 69 11.39 35.63 22.25
N PHE A 70 11.85 36.44 21.31
CA PHE A 70 11.76 37.91 21.39
C PHE A 70 10.31 38.40 21.48
N ARG A 71 9.37 37.76 20.77
CA ARG A 71 7.94 38.08 20.85
C ARG A 71 7.34 37.72 22.20
N ASN A 72 7.77 36.59 22.78
CA ASN A 72 7.35 36.15 24.12
C ASN A 72 7.91 37.09 25.20
N ASP A 73 9.18 37.49 25.10
CA ASP A 73 9.84 38.49 25.95
C ASP A 73 9.05 39.82 26.00
N GLN A 74 8.54 40.28 24.85
CA GLN A 74 7.69 41.47 24.80
C GLN A 74 6.33 41.27 25.49
N LEU A 75 5.73 40.08 25.35
CA LEU A 75 4.46 39.75 26.02
C LEU A 75 4.66 39.66 27.54
N VAL A 76 5.72 39.01 28.01
CA VAL A 76 6.11 38.95 29.44
C VAL A 76 6.27 40.37 30.00
N ARG A 77 7.08 41.22 29.38
CA ARG A 77 7.27 42.62 29.84
C ARG A 77 5.97 43.44 29.83
N ARG A 78 5.06 43.16 28.89
CA ARG A 78 3.72 43.80 28.86
C ARG A 78 2.83 43.30 30.01
N VAL A 79 2.90 42.01 30.35
CA VAL A 79 2.20 41.43 31.51
C VAL A 79 2.77 41.96 32.83
N GLU A 80 4.10 42.03 32.98
CA GLU A 80 4.77 42.66 34.13
C GLU A 80 4.39 44.14 34.30
N THR A 81 4.26 44.87 33.18
CA THR A 81 3.79 46.26 33.16
C THR A 81 2.33 46.37 33.61
N PHE A 82 1.45 45.45 33.21
CA PHE A 82 0.07 45.43 33.70
C PHE A 82 -0.05 44.99 35.17
N GLN A 83 0.74 44.01 35.61
CA GLN A 83 0.79 43.56 37.00
C GLN A 83 1.26 44.68 37.94
N SER A 84 2.35 45.37 37.59
CA SER A 84 2.84 46.52 38.37
C SER A 84 1.87 47.71 38.38
N GLN A 85 1.08 47.93 37.31
CA GLN A 85 -0.05 48.88 37.32
C GLN A 85 -1.20 48.43 38.23
N PHE A 86 -1.45 47.12 38.34
CA PHE A 86 -2.47 46.54 39.21
C PHE A 86 -2.06 46.65 40.69
N ASP A 87 -0.84 46.25 41.04
CA ASP A 87 -0.28 46.30 42.39
C ASP A 87 -0.18 47.75 42.92
N SER A 88 0.23 48.70 42.06
CA SER A 88 0.25 50.12 42.43
C SER A 88 -1.15 50.74 42.57
N SER A 89 -2.18 50.15 41.96
CA SER A 89 -3.58 50.50 42.22
C SER A 89 -4.05 50.03 43.61
N HIS A 90 -3.52 48.91 44.11
CA HIS A 90 -3.95 48.30 45.37
C HIS A 90 -3.32 48.90 46.64
N GLN A 91 -2.27 49.73 46.55
CA GLN A 91 -1.56 50.25 47.74
C GLN A 91 -2.20 51.45 48.47
N ASN A 92 -3.41 51.91 48.14
CA ASN A 92 -3.99 53.11 48.77
C ASN A 92 -5.44 53.00 49.33
N PRO A 93 -5.68 52.22 50.41
CA PRO A 93 -7.03 51.96 50.93
C PRO A 93 -7.38 52.70 52.24
N GLN A 94 -7.73 54.00 52.21
CA GLN A 94 -8.55 54.61 53.29
C GLN A 94 -9.54 55.71 52.84
N LYS A 95 -10.80 55.48 53.23
CA LYS A 95 -11.82 56.46 53.66
C LYS A 95 -12.12 57.68 52.77
N SER A 96 -13.31 57.66 52.16
CA SER A 96 -14.43 58.52 52.60
C SER A 96 -15.74 58.10 51.93
N SER A 97 -16.87 58.70 52.33
CA SER A 97 -18.22 58.33 51.90
C SER A 97 -18.95 59.46 51.18
N LYS A 98 -19.86 59.11 50.26
CA LYS A 98 -20.88 59.98 49.62
C LYS A 98 -20.36 61.04 48.65
N LYS A 99 -20.41 60.72 47.36
CA LYS A 99 -21.44 61.22 46.42
C LYS A 99 -21.29 60.59 45.03
N HIS A 100 -22.37 60.57 44.26
CA HIS A 100 -22.27 60.53 42.80
C HIS A 100 -21.82 61.92 42.34
N GLU A 101 -20.65 61.99 41.73
CA GLU A 101 -20.23 63.12 40.91
C GLU A 101 -19.68 62.50 39.61
N ALA A 102 -20.17 62.95 38.46
CA ALA A 102 -19.85 62.32 37.19
C ALA A 102 -18.41 62.62 36.77
N LEU A 103 -17.72 61.66 36.14
CA LEU A 103 -16.43 61.95 35.52
C LEU A 103 -16.60 63.04 34.45
N PRO A 104 -15.65 63.99 34.33
CA PRO A 104 -15.78 65.09 33.38
C PRO A 104 -15.85 64.55 31.94
N PRO A 105 -16.80 64.99 31.10
CA PRO A 105 -17.10 64.37 29.81
C PRO A 105 -15.89 64.35 28.86
N ASN A 106 -15.02 65.36 28.92
CA ASN A 106 -13.80 65.43 28.13
C ASN A 106 -12.89 64.20 28.27
N ALA A 107 -12.83 63.56 29.45
CA ALA A 107 -11.99 62.39 29.66
C ALA A 107 -12.58 61.10 29.04
N ALA A 108 -13.91 61.02 28.96
CA ALA A 108 -14.59 59.92 28.28
C ALA A 108 -14.58 60.10 26.76
N HIS A 109 -14.79 61.33 26.27
CA HIS A 109 -14.70 61.66 24.85
C HIS A 109 -13.27 61.47 24.33
N ALA A 110 -12.24 62.05 24.95
CA ALA A 110 -10.85 61.87 24.51
C ALA A 110 -10.41 60.39 24.48
N LYS A 111 -10.99 59.51 25.31
CA LYS A 111 -10.75 58.06 25.25
C LYS A 111 -11.52 57.39 24.10
N LEU A 112 -12.73 57.84 23.78
CA LEU A 112 -13.49 57.42 22.60
C LEU A 112 -12.78 57.86 21.32
N ASP A 113 -12.41 59.14 21.21
CA ASP A 113 -11.70 59.72 20.06
C ASP A 113 -10.39 58.95 19.77
N LEU A 114 -9.63 58.60 20.81
CA LEU A 114 -8.40 57.79 20.68
C LEU A 114 -8.69 56.34 20.23
N LEU A 115 -9.77 55.72 20.72
CA LEU A 115 -10.17 54.37 20.32
C LEU A 115 -10.72 54.33 18.89
N GLU A 116 -11.45 55.37 18.47
CA GLU A 116 -11.94 55.54 17.11
C GLU A 116 -10.77 55.78 16.14
N GLN A 117 -9.79 56.61 16.52
CA GLN A 117 -8.57 56.82 15.75
C GLN A 117 -7.69 55.55 15.67
N GLU A 118 -7.59 54.76 16.74
CA GLU A 118 -6.90 53.44 16.72
C GLU A 118 -7.67 52.41 15.85
N LEU A 119 -9.01 52.44 15.87
CA LEU A 119 -9.85 51.59 15.04
C LEU A 119 -9.71 51.93 13.55
N GLU A 120 -9.78 53.21 13.17
CA GLU A 120 -9.50 53.64 11.80
C GLU A 120 -8.08 53.25 11.36
N GLN A 121 -7.09 53.39 12.24
CA GLN A 121 -5.72 53.00 11.91
C GLN A 121 -5.63 51.49 11.64
N LYS A 122 -6.25 50.65 12.47
CA LYS A 122 -6.30 49.20 12.25
C LYS A 122 -7.12 48.79 11.03
N LEU A 123 -8.15 49.54 10.67
CA LEU A 123 -8.89 49.34 9.42
C LEU A 123 -8.01 49.66 8.20
N ARG A 124 -7.29 50.79 8.22
CA ARG A 124 -6.32 51.17 7.16
C ARG A 124 -5.13 50.20 7.07
N GLU A 125 -4.65 49.68 8.20
CA GLU A 125 -3.60 48.66 8.24
C GLU A 125 -4.10 47.30 7.72
N ASN A 126 -5.32 46.87 8.08
CA ASN A 126 -5.94 45.67 7.51
C ASN A 126 -6.20 45.80 6.01
N GLU A 127 -6.69 46.94 5.52
CA GLU A 127 -6.88 47.20 4.08
C GLU A 127 -5.55 47.11 3.33
N LYS A 128 -4.46 47.66 3.90
CA LYS A 128 -3.11 47.54 3.35
C LYS A 128 -2.61 46.08 3.34
N LEU A 129 -2.80 45.34 4.43
CA LEU A 129 -2.42 43.92 4.53
C LEU A 129 -3.22 43.02 3.56
N VAL A 130 -4.51 43.29 3.36
CA VAL A 130 -5.35 42.57 2.37
C VAL A 130 -4.84 42.83 0.95
N ASN A 131 -4.46 44.06 0.63
CA ASN A 131 -3.86 44.39 -0.68
C ASN A 131 -2.50 43.72 -0.87
N GLU A 132 -1.62 43.74 0.16
CA GLU A 132 -0.31 43.06 0.12
C GLU A 132 -0.43 41.54 0.02
N LEU A 133 -1.42 40.93 0.69
CA LEU A 133 -1.75 39.52 0.58
C LEU A 133 -2.22 39.18 -0.84
N ALA A 134 -3.19 39.93 -1.37
CA ALA A 134 -3.70 39.74 -2.73
C ALA A 134 -2.62 39.98 -3.81
N GLU A 135 -1.59 40.80 -3.54
CA GLU A 135 -0.40 40.91 -4.38
C GLU A 135 0.53 39.71 -4.26
N SER A 136 0.68 39.13 -3.06
CA SER A 136 1.49 37.92 -2.88
C SER A 136 0.83 36.68 -3.48
N GLU A 137 -0.49 36.53 -3.34
CA GLU A 137 -1.26 35.49 -4.01
C GLU A 137 -1.13 35.58 -5.54
N ARG A 138 -1.21 36.79 -6.11
CA ARG A 138 -0.97 37.02 -7.55
C ARG A 138 0.46 36.70 -7.98
N ARG A 139 1.47 37.06 -7.17
CA ARG A 139 2.88 36.69 -7.44
C ARG A 139 3.07 35.18 -7.40
N HIS A 140 2.61 34.49 -6.36
CA HIS A 140 2.73 33.04 -6.23
C HIS A 140 1.92 32.28 -7.29
N ALA A 141 0.75 32.77 -7.70
CA ALA A 141 0.00 32.20 -8.82
C ALA A 141 0.78 32.32 -10.15
N HIS A 142 1.49 33.43 -10.37
CA HIS A 142 2.33 33.62 -11.55
C HIS A 142 3.61 32.75 -11.51
N GLU A 143 4.28 32.69 -10.35
CA GLU A 143 5.43 31.80 -10.11
C GLU A 143 5.06 30.32 -10.32
N MET A 144 3.90 29.90 -9.81
CA MET A 144 3.37 28.54 -10.02
C MET A 144 3.01 28.28 -11.48
N ALA A 145 2.44 29.26 -12.20
CA ALA A 145 2.19 29.15 -13.63
C ALA A 145 3.50 28.97 -14.40
N GLU A 146 4.49 29.85 -14.20
CA GLU A 146 5.83 29.73 -14.83
C GLU A 146 6.49 28.39 -14.51
N MET A 147 6.45 27.92 -13.26
CA MET A 147 7.05 26.64 -12.88
C MET A 147 6.32 25.45 -13.49
N SER A 148 4.99 25.52 -13.65
CA SER A 148 4.22 24.50 -14.36
C SER A 148 4.52 24.48 -15.86
N GLU A 149 4.72 25.64 -16.49
CA GLU A 149 5.10 25.75 -17.90
C GLU A 149 6.53 25.23 -18.12
N LYS A 150 7.49 25.65 -17.30
CA LYS A 150 8.86 25.12 -17.31
C LYS A 150 8.87 23.60 -17.18
N LEU A 151 8.14 23.05 -16.22
CA LEU A 151 7.99 21.60 -16.05
C LEU A 151 7.37 20.92 -17.27
N ALA A 152 6.33 21.51 -17.88
CA ALA A 152 5.72 20.99 -19.10
C ALA A 152 6.69 21.02 -20.31
N THR A 153 7.55 22.03 -20.42
CA THR A 153 8.60 22.06 -21.46
C THR A 153 9.69 21.02 -21.22
N GLU A 154 10.12 20.78 -19.97
CA GLU A 154 11.07 19.72 -19.65
C GLU A 154 10.46 18.32 -19.84
N MET A 155 9.19 18.11 -19.49
CA MET A 155 8.48 16.87 -19.81
C MET A 155 8.43 16.63 -21.32
N ARG A 156 8.10 17.65 -22.13
CA ARG A 156 8.12 17.51 -23.60
C ARG A 156 9.52 17.21 -24.13
N LYS A 157 10.58 17.85 -23.61
CA LYS A 157 11.98 17.54 -23.97
C LYS A 157 12.34 16.11 -23.61
N LEU A 158 11.94 15.62 -22.43
CA LEU A 158 12.18 14.25 -21.99
C LEU A 158 11.40 13.24 -22.82
N GLU A 159 10.15 13.51 -23.19
CA GLU A 159 9.39 12.70 -24.15
C GLU A 159 10.05 12.67 -25.52
N GLU A 160 10.55 13.80 -26.02
CA GLU A 160 11.28 13.89 -27.29
C GLU A 160 12.65 13.20 -27.23
N GLU A 161 13.35 13.23 -26.10
CA GLU A 161 14.61 12.50 -25.89
C GLU A 161 14.35 11.01 -25.75
N VAL A 162 13.33 10.58 -25.01
CA VAL A 162 12.90 9.16 -24.96
C VAL A 162 12.45 8.67 -26.34
N ARG A 163 11.72 9.49 -27.10
CA ARG A 163 11.32 9.20 -28.49
C ARG A 163 12.55 9.07 -29.41
N ARG A 164 13.54 9.96 -29.28
CA ARG A 164 14.82 9.88 -30.02
C ARG A 164 15.69 8.71 -29.57
N MET A 165 15.69 8.36 -28.28
CA MET A 165 16.42 7.21 -27.75
C MET A 165 15.79 5.89 -28.22
N ARG A 166 14.45 5.76 -28.22
CA ARG A 166 13.73 4.65 -28.87
C ARG A 166 14.07 4.54 -30.35
N PHE A 167 14.06 5.65 -31.09
CA PHE A 167 14.46 5.66 -32.50
C PHE A 167 15.92 5.21 -32.71
N ARG A 168 16.82 5.51 -31.77
CA ARG A 168 18.24 5.10 -31.80
C ARG A 168 18.46 3.65 -31.34
N THR A 169 17.57 3.07 -30.53
CA THR A 169 17.62 1.63 -30.18
C THR A 169 17.01 0.75 -31.27
N ASN A 170 15.86 1.11 -31.82
CA ASN A 170 15.24 0.34 -32.92
C ASN A 170 16.07 0.45 -34.22
N GLY A 171 16.76 1.58 -34.44
CA GLY A 171 17.71 1.74 -35.55
C GLY A 171 19.01 0.92 -35.44
N ALA A 172 19.17 0.05 -34.44
CA ALA A 172 20.40 -0.68 -34.14
C ALA A 172 20.25 -2.22 -34.00
N LYS A 173 19.06 -2.79 -34.28
CA LYS A 173 18.86 -4.24 -34.43
C LYS A 173 18.57 -4.60 -35.91
N PRO A 174 19.21 -5.63 -36.49
CA PRO A 174 18.68 -6.30 -37.67
C PRO A 174 17.43 -7.12 -37.30
N LYS A 175 16.51 -7.27 -38.26
CA LYS A 175 15.19 -7.88 -38.11
C LYS A 175 15.19 -9.27 -37.46
N GLU A 176 14.68 -9.33 -36.25
CA GLU A 176 13.88 -10.40 -35.63
C GLU A 176 13.24 -9.78 -34.36
N GLU A 177 12.10 -10.31 -33.89
CA GLU A 177 11.34 -9.78 -32.73
C GLU A 177 10.70 -8.37 -32.89
N GLU A 178 9.74 -8.20 -33.82
CA GLU A 178 8.84 -7.01 -33.83
C GLU A 178 7.41 -7.38 -34.26
N GLU A 179 6.75 -8.34 -33.58
CA GLU A 179 5.33 -8.73 -33.85
C GLU A 179 4.49 -9.05 -32.58
N GLU A 180 4.91 -8.62 -31.38
CA GLU A 180 4.15 -8.83 -30.12
C GLU A 180 3.63 -7.54 -29.43
N ALA A 181 3.92 -6.35 -29.99
CA ALA A 181 3.55 -5.07 -29.36
C ALA A 181 2.11 -4.58 -29.66
N GLU A 182 1.33 -5.32 -30.46
CA GLU A 182 -0.02 -4.93 -30.91
C GLU A 182 -1.07 -6.03 -30.68
N LYS A 183 -1.01 -6.69 -29.52
CA LYS A 183 -2.11 -7.51 -28.98
C LYS A 183 -2.40 -7.14 -27.53
N LEU A 184 -3.33 -6.20 -27.35
CA LEU A 184 -3.94 -5.87 -26.06
C LEU A 184 -5.42 -6.30 -25.98
N GLU A 185 -5.85 -7.13 -26.95
CA GLU A 185 -7.10 -7.87 -26.94
C GLU A 185 -6.82 -9.38 -27.09
N GLU A 186 -7.82 -10.17 -26.69
CA GLU A 186 -7.85 -11.64 -26.67
C GLU A 186 -7.01 -12.33 -25.57
N ILE A 187 -7.70 -13.08 -24.70
CA ILE A 187 -7.12 -13.79 -23.56
C ILE A 187 -6.42 -15.05 -24.07
N GLY A 188 -5.10 -14.97 -24.24
CA GLY A 188 -4.27 -16.11 -24.65
C GLY A 188 -4.34 -17.26 -23.65
N SER A 189 -5.03 -18.34 -24.03
CA SER A 189 -4.99 -19.61 -23.28
C SER A 189 -3.55 -20.13 -23.25
N PRO A 190 -3.00 -20.54 -22.08
CA PRO A 190 -1.71 -21.21 -22.05
C PRO A 190 -1.76 -22.55 -22.78
N GLU A 191 -0.58 -23.07 -23.15
CA GLU A 191 -0.40 -24.36 -23.80
C GLU A 191 -1.09 -25.51 -23.02
N PRO A 192 -1.50 -26.60 -23.68
CA PRO A 192 -2.12 -27.74 -23.00
C PRO A 192 -1.09 -28.41 -22.07
N PRO A 193 -1.34 -28.52 -20.75
CA PRO A 193 -0.52 -29.39 -19.91
C PRO A 193 -0.70 -30.84 -20.40
N GLU A 194 0.41 -31.56 -20.56
CA GLU A 194 0.40 -32.93 -21.05
C GLU A 194 0.06 -33.94 -19.94
N THR A 195 0.18 -33.54 -18.67
CA THR A 195 -0.10 -34.42 -17.52
C THR A 195 -0.98 -33.79 -16.44
N HIS A 196 -1.70 -34.66 -15.71
CA HIS A 196 -2.55 -34.26 -14.59
C HIS A 196 -1.78 -33.66 -13.39
N GLU A 197 -0.47 -33.94 -13.25
CA GLU A 197 0.34 -33.40 -12.15
C GLU A 197 0.90 -32.01 -12.50
N GLU A 198 1.43 -31.83 -13.71
CA GLU A 198 1.77 -30.53 -14.27
C GLU A 198 0.59 -29.54 -14.18
N ALA A 199 -0.61 -29.98 -14.51
CA ALA A 199 -1.80 -29.15 -14.43
C ALA A 199 -2.15 -28.71 -12.99
N ARG A 200 -1.83 -29.52 -11.96
CA ARG A 200 -1.96 -29.15 -10.55
C ARG A 200 -0.91 -28.11 -10.14
N ILE A 201 0.34 -28.30 -10.57
CA ILE A 201 1.43 -27.36 -10.34
C ILE A 201 1.08 -26.00 -10.95
N MET A 202 0.59 -25.95 -12.19
CA MET A 202 0.11 -24.71 -12.82
C MET A 202 -1.02 -24.02 -12.03
N VAL A 203 -1.94 -24.76 -11.40
CA VAL A 203 -2.97 -24.14 -10.54
C VAL A 203 -2.35 -23.57 -9.26
N ALA A 204 -1.39 -24.27 -8.64
CA ALA A 204 -0.71 -23.79 -7.45
C ALA A 204 0.16 -22.54 -7.72
N GLU A 205 0.84 -22.47 -8.86
CA GLU A 205 1.54 -21.25 -9.32
C GLU A 205 0.59 -20.05 -9.44
N ALA A 206 -0.58 -20.24 -10.05
CA ALA A 206 -1.54 -19.15 -10.25
C ALA A 206 -2.23 -18.74 -8.93
N ALA A 207 -2.37 -19.68 -7.99
CA ALA A 207 -2.78 -19.36 -6.62
C ALA A 207 -1.70 -18.52 -5.90
N ARG A 208 -0.43 -18.92 -6.00
CA ARG A 208 0.73 -18.16 -5.49
C ARG A 208 0.82 -16.75 -6.09
N GLY A 209 0.62 -16.62 -7.40
CA GLY A 209 0.54 -15.35 -8.11
C GLY A 209 -0.62 -14.48 -7.59
N THR A 210 -1.81 -15.05 -7.47
CA THR A 210 -3.01 -14.39 -6.92
C THR A 210 -2.79 -13.90 -5.50
N PHE A 211 -2.22 -14.71 -4.60
CA PHE A 211 -1.93 -14.31 -3.22
C PHE A 211 -0.90 -13.18 -3.16
N SER A 212 0.13 -13.21 -4.03
CA SER A 212 1.14 -12.15 -4.12
C SER A 212 0.56 -10.83 -4.66
N ALA A 213 -0.32 -10.90 -5.66
CA ALA A 213 -1.02 -9.74 -6.20
C ALA A 213 -1.94 -9.09 -5.14
N LEU A 214 -2.72 -9.89 -4.40
CA LEU A 214 -3.56 -9.43 -3.30
C LEU A 214 -2.74 -8.83 -2.15
N HIS A 215 -1.61 -9.45 -1.76
CA HIS A 215 -0.66 -8.89 -0.79
C HIS A 215 -0.22 -7.46 -1.20
N ASN A 216 0.17 -7.28 -2.46
CA ASN A 216 0.59 -5.99 -3.00
C ASN A 216 -0.55 -4.95 -2.99
N VAL A 217 -1.77 -5.34 -3.37
CA VAL A 217 -2.95 -4.47 -3.28
C VAL A 217 -3.20 -4.01 -1.84
N PHE A 218 -3.20 -4.92 -0.86
CA PHE A 218 -3.43 -4.53 0.54
C PHE A 218 -2.31 -3.62 1.11
N ASN A 219 -1.04 -3.85 0.77
CA ASN A 219 0.07 -2.94 1.12
C ASN A 219 -0.09 -1.54 0.50
N LEU A 220 -0.67 -1.43 -0.70
CA LEU A 220 -0.88 -0.17 -1.40
C LEU A 220 -2.16 0.54 -0.94
N LEU A 221 -3.20 -0.21 -0.54
CA LEU A 221 -4.38 0.33 0.14
C LEU A 221 -4.05 0.89 1.52
N GLN A 222 -3.17 0.21 2.28
CA GLN A 222 -2.59 0.76 3.51
C GLN A 222 -1.97 2.14 3.23
N GLN A 223 -0.96 2.18 2.35
CA GLN A 223 -0.25 3.42 2.02
C GLN A 223 -1.18 4.51 1.49
N ARG A 224 -2.17 4.18 0.64
CA ARG A 224 -3.13 5.16 0.14
C ARG A 224 -4.04 5.70 1.25
N SER A 225 -4.46 4.88 2.22
CA SER A 225 -5.31 5.34 3.33
C SER A 225 -4.61 6.31 4.30
N GLU A 226 -3.30 6.19 4.45
CA GLU A 226 -2.45 7.15 5.19
C GLU A 226 -2.19 8.46 4.44
N ILE A 227 -2.57 8.54 3.16
CA ILE A 227 -2.32 9.66 2.27
C ILE A 227 -3.64 10.37 1.96
N TYR A 228 -4.59 9.70 1.32
CA TYR A 228 -5.84 10.30 0.88
C TYR A 228 -7.01 9.87 1.79
N PRO A 229 -7.84 10.80 2.29
CA PRO A 229 -7.95 12.23 1.91
C PRO A 229 -7.02 13.24 2.61
N TYR A 230 -6.13 12.80 3.52
CA TYR A 230 -5.42 13.67 4.50
C TYR A 230 -4.07 14.28 4.04
N ASP A 231 -3.71 14.20 2.75
CA ASP A 231 -2.38 14.46 2.14
C ASP A 231 -1.86 15.91 2.33
N VAL A 232 -2.74 16.82 2.79
CA VAL A 232 -2.48 18.26 2.96
C VAL A 232 -2.62 18.71 4.43
N THR A 233 -3.27 17.91 5.28
CA THR A 233 -3.37 18.21 6.71
C THR A 233 -2.10 17.75 7.42
N MET A 234 -1.32 18.69 7.96
CA MET A 234 -0.18 18.43 8.87
C MET A 234 -0.63 17.96 10.27
N GLU A 235 -1.84 17.40 10.36
CA GLU A 235 -2.49 16.93 11.57
C GLU A 235 -2.28 15.42 11.72
N ARG A 236 -2.51 14.87 12.92
CA ARG A 236 -2.44 13.43 13.12
C ARG A 236 -3.62 12.75 12.39
N LEU A 237 -3.35 11.64 11.71
CA LEU A 237 -4.39 10.82 11.07
C LEU A 237 -5.49 10.46 12.07
N PRO A 238 -6.79 10.58 11.70
CA PRO A 238 -7.87 10.21 12.61
C PRO A 238 -7.77 8.74 13.05
N PRO A 239 -8.18 8.37 14.29
CA PRO A 239 -7.93 7.03 14.83
C PRO A 239 -8.53 5.87 14.03
N HIS A 240 -9.62 6.10 13.29
CA HIS A 240 -10.20 5.07 12.40
C HIS A 240 -9.32 4.80 11.16
N VAL A 241 -8.53 5.79 10.73
CA VAL A 241 -7.58 5.70 9.60
C VAL A 241 -6.30 5.01 10.03
N GLU A 242 -5.76 5.39 11.20
CA GLU A 242 -4.63 4.67 11.83
C GLU A 242 -4.98 3.20 12.03
N LYS A 243 -6.21 2.91 12.50
CA LYS A 243 -6.72 1.55 12.59
C LYS A 243 -6.82 0.90 11.21
N LEU A 244 -7.47 1.51 10.21
CA LEU A 244 -7.62 0.90 8.89
C LEU A 244 -6.28 0.55 8.24
N SER A 245 -5.28 1.43 8.32
CA SER A 245 -3.92 1.14 7.88
C SER A 245 -3.38 -0.12 8.56
N SER A 246 -3.48 -0.21 9.89
CA SER A 246 -3.06 -1.39 10.65
C SER A 246 -3.78 -2.68 10.21
N GLU A 247 -5.10 -2.62 10.01
CA GLU A 247 -5.91 -3.77 9.57
C GLU A 247 -5.60 -4.18 8.12
N TYR A 248 -5.30 -3.24 7.21
CA TYR A 248 -4.83 -3.53 5.86
C TYR A 248 -3.43 -4.16 5.87
N ALA A 249 -2.51 -3.64 6.70
CA ALA A 249 -1.17 -4.19 6.87
C ALA A 249 -1.21 -5.62 7.45
N GLN A 250 -2.13 -5.90 8.38
CA GLN A 250 -2.39 -7.26 8.87
C GLN A 250 -2.95 -8.17 7.77
N THR A 251 -3.89 -7.68 6.96
CA THR A 251 -4.45 -8.45 5.84
C THR A 251 -3.40 -8.79 4.79
N ALA A 252 -2.52 -7.84 4.45
CA ALA A 252 -1.39 -8.10 3.56
C ALA A 252 -0.45 -9.19 4.12
N ARG A 253 -0.14 -9.18 5.42
CA ARG A 253 0.67 -10.24 6.06
C ARG A 253 0.01 -11.62 5.94
N LEU A 254 -1.30 -11.72 6.13
CA LEU A 254 -2.03 -12.99 5.97
C LEU A 254 -1.96 -13.53 4.52
N PHE A 255 -1.97 -12.66 3.51
CA PHE A 255 -1.70 -13.07 2.12
C PHE A 255 -0.23 -13.45 1.89
N SER A 256 0.72 -12.82 2.60
CA SER A 256 2.14 -13.25 2.57
C SER A 256 2.34 -14.65 3.15
N ASP A 257 1.59 -15.01 4.20
CA ASP A 257 1.60 -16.37 4.75
C ASP A 257 1.11 -17.38 3.70
N LEU A 258 0.06 -17.05 2.94
CA LEU A 258 -0.45 -17.88 1.84
C LEU A 258 0.54 -18.03 0.68
N VAL A 259 1.31 -16.99 0.36
CA VAL A 259 2.42 -17.08 -0.62
C VAL A 259 3.48 -18.08 -0.13
N GLN A 260 3.88 -18.03 1.14
CA GLN A 260 4.86 -18.98 1.70
C GLN A 260 4.33 -20.43 1.65
N ILE A 261 3.08 -20.66 2.05
CA ILE A 261 2.47 -22.01 2.05
C ILE A 261 2.40 -22.59 0.63
N ALA A 262 2.17 -21.73 -0.38
CA ALA A 262 2.19 -22.14 -1.79
C ALA A 262 3.62 -22.41 -2.30
N ASP A 263 4.61 -21.62 -1.88
CA ASP A 263 6.02 -21.86 -2.21
C ASP A 263 6.57 -23.14 -1.57
N ASP A 264 6.18 -23.44 -0.33
CA ASP A 264 6.49 -24.70 0.35
C ASP A 264 5.89 -25.88 -0.44
N PHE A 265 4.61 -25.78 -0.85
CA PHE A 265 3.92 -26.81 -1.64
C PHE A 265 4.59 -27.06 -3.01
N LEU A 266 4.94 -25.99 -3.74
CA LEU A 266 5.65 -26.06 -5.01
C LEU A 266 7.04 -26.68 -4.84
N SER A 267 7.75 -26.34 -3.76
CA SER A 267 9.06 -26.90 -3.41
C SER A 267 9.01 -28.39 -3.05
N CYS A 268 7.88 -28.87 -2.52
CA CYS A 268 7.65 -30.27 -2.17
C CYS A 268 7.05 -31.12 -3.32
N GLY A 269 7.00 -30.60 -4.55
CA GLY A 269 6.67 -31.40 -5.74
C GLY A 269 5.27 -32.01 -5.74
N GLY A 270 4.26 -31.28 -5.25
CA GLY A 270 2.84 -31.63 -5.45
C GLY A 270 2.23 -32.64 -4.47
N THR A 271 2.96 -33.09 -3.43
CA THR A 271 2.49 -34.12 -2.48
C THR A 271 1.42 -33.60 -1.50
N ALA A 272 0.18 -33.48 -1.99
CA ALA A 272 -0.84 -32.53 -1.53
C ALA A 272 -1.66 -32.84 -0.25
N SER A 273 -1.20 -33.69 0.66
CA SER A 273 -2.00 -34.04 1.87
C SER A 273 -2.16 -32.87 2.85
N ASP A 274 -1.05 -32.27 3.28
CA ASP A 274 -1.04 -31.52 4.55
C ASP A 274 -1.16 -29.99 4.36
N HIS A 275 -0.98 -29.48 3.14
CA HIS A 275 -1.02 -28.05 2.84
C HIS A 275 -2.45 -27.49 2.68
N LEU A 276 -3.40 -28.30 2.16
CA LEU A 276 -4.76 -27.83 1.88
C LEU A 276 -5.53 -27.39 3.17
N PRO A 277 -5.46 -28.11 4.31
CA PRO A 277 -6.04 -27.63 5.56
C PRO A 277 -5.43 -26.31 6.05
N LEU A 278 -4.14 -26.08 5.81
CA LEU A 278 -3.42 -24.88 6.21
C LEU A 278 -3.83 -23.67 5.35
N ILE A 279 -3.93 -23.85 4.03
CA ILE A 279 -4.49 -22.84 3.11
C ILE A 279 -5.93 -22.49 3.52
N THR A 280 -6.80 -23.50 3.71
CA THR A 280 -8.20 -23.30 4.10
C THR A 280 -8.32 -22.51 5.41
N SER A 281 -7.51 -22.85 6.42
CA SER A 281 -7.45 -22.15 7.70
C SER A 281 -7.03 -20.68 7.56
N LYS A 282 -6.04 -20.38 6.71
CA LYS A 282 -5.60 -19.01 6.41
C LYS A 282 -6.64 -18.22 5.61
N CYS A 283 -7.27 -18.82 4.60
CA CYS A 283 -8.36 -18.21 3.84
C CYS A 283 -9.55 -17.83 4.74
N ARG A 284 -9.96 -18.73 5.65
CA ARG A 284 -11.00 -18.44 6.67
C ARG A 284 -10.59 -17.26 7.57
N LEU A 285 -9.32 -17.21 8.00
CA LEU A 285 -8.82 -16.12 8.82
C LEU A 285 -8.84 -14.78 8.08
N ILE A 286 -8.42 -14.74 6.81
CA ILE A 286 -8.50 -13.56 5.94
C ILE A 286 -9.94 -13.09 5.76
N ALA A 287 -10.84 -13.99 5.34
CA ALA A 287 -12.25 -13.67 5.12
C ALA A 287 -12.90 -13.05 6.37
N ARG A 288 -12.67 -13.69 7.53
CA ARG A 288 -13.17 -13.22 8.82
C ARG A 288 -12.55 -11.87 9.22
N HIS A 289 -11.26 -11.66 8.98
CA HIS A 289 -10.58 -10.37 9.23
C HIS A 289 -11.19 -9.26 8.38
N CYS A 290 -11.36 -9.50 7.08
CA CYS A 290 -11.96 -8.57 6.14
C CYS A 290 -13.41 -8.20 6.52
N LEU A 291 -14.26 -9.19 6.82
CA LEU A 291 -15.67 -8.93 7.17
C LEU A 291 -15.86 -8.33 8.57
N GLN A 292 -15.05 -8.70 9.57
CA GLN A 292 -15.28 -8.28 10.97
C GLN A 292 -14.47 -7.05 11.40
N LEU A 293 -13.38 -6.71 10.69
CA LEU A 293 -12.50 -5.59 11.07
C LEU A 293 -12.36 -4.53 9.96
N LEU A 294 -12.19 -4.93 8.70
CA LEU A 294 -12.06 -3.95 7.60
C LEU A 294 -13.40 -3.37 7.14
N ALA A 295 -14.45 -4.21 6.99
CA ALA A 295 -15.68 -3.85 6.27
C ALA A 295 -16.29 -2.50 6.68
N GLU A 296 -16.39 -2.21 7.97
CA GLU A 296 -16.97 -0.96 8.48
C GLU A 296 -16.01 0.24 8.39
N LEU A 297 -14.71 0.02 8.57
CA LEU A 297 -13.68 1.05 8.38
C LEU A 297 -13.58 1.50 6.91
N VAL A 298 -13.84 0.61 5.95
CA VAL A 298 -13.93 0.92 4.52
C VAL A 298 -15.13 1.83 4.22
N ARG A 299 -16.30 1.62 4.85
CA ARG A 299 -17.45 2.54 4.72
C ARG A 299 -17.14 3.92 5.29
N GLN A 300 -16.53 3.95 6.47
CA GLN A 300 -16.15 5.20 7.14
C GLN A 300 -15.17 6.00 6.29
N MET A 301 -14.12 5.37 5.74
CA MET A 301 -13.23 6.04 4.79
C MET A 301 -13.94 6.48 3.52
N THR A 302 -14.79 5.67 2.92
CA THR A 302 -15.54 6.05 1.70
C THR A 302 -16.43 7.28 1.98
N SER A 303 -17.02 7.37 3.17
CA SER A 303 -17.74 8.54 3.65
C SER A 303 -16.82 9.77 3.79
N GLU A 304 -15.61 9.64 4.32
CA GLU A 304 -14.66 10.76 4.39
C GLU A 304 -14.13 11.19 3.01
N GLU A 305 -13.84 10.25 2.10
CA GLU A 305 -13.50 10.52 0.69
C GLU A 305 -14.65 11.23 -0.05
N ASN A 306 -15.90 11.00 0.35
CA ASN A 306 -17.09 11.72 -0.13
C ASN A 306 -17.27 13.12 0.48
N ARG A 307 -16.62 13.42 1.62
CA ARG A 307 -16.69 14.74 2.30
C ARG A 307 -15.61 15.71 1.83
N VAL A 308 -14.61 15.25 1.07
CA VAL A 308 -13.55 16.11 0.50
C VAL A 308 -14.17 17.20 -0.37
N THR A 309 -13.73 18.46 -0.19
CA THR A 309 -14.25 19.65 -0.90
C THR A 309 -14.24 19.54 -2.43
N TRP A 310 -13.33 18.72 -2.98
CA TRP A 310 -13.17 18.47 -4.41
C TRP A 310 -13.90 17.21 -4.91
N CYS A 311 -14.67 16.52 -4.06
CA CYS A 311 -15.41 15.32 -4.42
C CYS A 311 -16.64 15.69 -5.28
N THR A 312 -16.53 15.47 -6.58
CA THR A 312 -17.62 15.73 -7.54
C THR A 312 -18.65 14.59 -7.53
N ALA A 313 -19.88 14.86 -7.96
CA ALA A 313 -20.94 13.84 -8.02
C ALA A 313 -20.57 12.58 -8.85
N PRO A 314 -19.77 12.65 -9.94
CA PRO A 314 -19.20 11.46 -10.58
C PRO A 314 -18.22 10.69 -9.68
N LEU A 315 -17.28 11.38 -9.02
CA LEU A 315 -16.32 10.72 -8.12
C LEU A 315 -17.03 10.07 -6.93
N SER A 316 -18.03 10.72 -6.34
CA SER A 316 -18.80 10.15 -5.23
C SER A 316 -19.55 8.87 -5.61
N LYS A 317 -20.09 8.79 -6.84
CA LYS A 317 -20.66 7.54 -7.37
C LYS A 317 -19.62 6.43 -7.54
N LEU A 318 -18.40 6.78 -7.97
CA LEU A 318 -17.30 5.82 -8.12
C LEU A 318 -16.75 5.37 -6.76
N ASN A 319 -16.70 6.25 -5.76
CA ASN A 319 -16.39 5.90 -4.37
C ASN A 319 -17.42 4.89 -3.83
N ALA A 320 -18.72 5.12 -4.06
CA ALA A 320 -19.78 4.21 -3.65
C ALA A 320 -19.73 2.84 -4.37
N ARG A 321 -19.44 2.81 -5.69
CA ARG A 321 -19.20 1.54 -6.40
C ARG A 321 -17.97 0.81 -5.85
N TRP A 322 -16.90 1.53 -5.53
CA TRP A 322 -15.69 0.98 -4.95
C TRP A 322 -15.91 0.35 -3.56
N GLU A 323 -16.68 1.01 -2.68
CA GLU A 323 -17.09 0.44 -1.40
C GLU A 323 -17.85 -0.88 -1.60
N GLN A 324 -18.84 -0.89 -2.50
CA GLN A 324 -19.63 -2.08 -2.83
C GLN A 324 -18.75 -3.22 -3.38
N LEU A 325 -17.76 -2.91 -4.22
CA LEU A 325 -16.87 -3.90 -4.81
C LEU A 325 -15.86 -4.47 -3.80
N ILE A 326 -15.29 -3.66 -2.90
CA ILE A 326 -14.46 -4.17 -1.80
C ILE A 326 -15.28 -5.08 -0.88
N LEU A 327 -16.49 -4.66 -0.50
CA LEU A 327 -17.37 -5.46 0.34
C LEU A 327 -17.81 -6.77 -0.35
N ASN A 328 -18.00 -6.75 -1.68
CA ASN A 328 -18.25 -7.97 -2.45
C ASN A 328 -17.01 -8.89 -2.47
N ALA A 329 -15.80 -8.36 -2.67
CA ALA A 329 -14.57 -9.15 -2.62
C ALA A 329 -14.36 -9.80 -1.23
N PHE A 330 -14.69 -9.09 -0.14
CA PHE A 330 -14.67 -9.66 1.22
C PHE A 330 -15.70 -10.80 1.37
N ALA A 331 -16.89 -10.66 0.78
CA ALA A 331 -17.89 -11.72 0.76
C ALA A 331 -17.50 -12.91 -0.14
N VAL A 332 -16.76 -12.68 -1.23
CA VAL A 332 -16.16 -13.75 -2.05
C VAL A 332 -15.14 -14.55 -1.24
N PHE A 333 -14.27 -13.90 -0.46
CA PHE A 333 -13.32 -14.60 0.42
C PHE A 333 -14.03 -15.51 1.46
N ASP A 334 -15.16 -15.05 2.02
CA ASP A 334 -15.94 -15.80 3.01
C ASP A 334 -16.65 -17.02 2.40
N ARG A 335 -17.28 -16.86 1.22
CA ARG A 335 -17.85 -17.99 0.49
C ARG A 335 -16.77 -18.96 0.03
N MET A 336 -15.63 -18.46 -0.48
CA MET A 336 -14.48 -19.29 -0.86
C MET A 336 -13.97 -20.14 0.30
N SER A 337 -13.73 -19.54 1.48
CA SER A 337 -13.30 -20.31 2.66
C SER A 337 -14.37 -21.31 3.10
N THR A 338 -15.65 -20.94 3.11
CA THR A 338 -16.76 -21.86 3.41
C THR A 338 -16.83 -23.06 2.47
N VAL A 339 -16.55 -22.87 1.16
CA VAL A 339 -16.52 -23.97 0.19
C VAL A 339 -15.27 -24.83 0.37
N LEU A 340 -14.09 -24.25 0.63
CA LEU A 340 -12.84 -24.97 0.90
C LEU A 340 -12.88 -25.81 2.20
N GLU A 341 -13.76 -25.46 3.14
CA GLU A 341 -14.02 -26.24 4.35
C GLU A 341 -14.94 -27.46 4.14
N SER A 342 -15.67 -27.49 3.02
CA SER A 342 -16.56 -28.60 2.65
C SER A 342 -15.80 -29.66 1.82
N ASP A 343 -16.31 -30.90 1.76
CA ASP A 343 -15.70 -31.98 0.97
C ASP A 343 -15.33 -31.53 -0.46
N PHE A 344 -14.05 -31.29 -0.71
CA PHE A 344 -13.55 -30.66 -1.94
C PHE A 344 -13.93 -31.47 -3.19
N GLU A 345 -13.83 -32.79 -3.13
CA GLU A 345 -14.22 -33.71 -4.21
C GLU A 345 -15.70 -33.61 -4.60
N LYS A 346 -16.58 -33.22 -3.68
CA LYS A 346 -18.03 -33.07 -3.91
C LYS A 346 -18.41 -31.65 -4.33
N HIS A 347 -17.46 -30.72 -4.32
CA HIS A 347 -17.71 -29.29 -4.41
C HIS A 347 -16.77 -28.52 -5.35
N SER A 348 -15.96 -29.20 -6.15
CA SER A 348 -15.10 -28.61 -7.19
C SER A 348 -15.80 -27.53 -8.01
N GLN A 349 -17.01 -27.77 -8.50
CA GLN A 349 -17.80 -26.81 -9.28
C GLN A 349 -18.18 -25.55 -8.49
N LYS A 350 -18.35 -25.64 -7.16
CA LYS A 350 -18.55 -24.47 -6.29
C LYS A 350 -17.25 -23.68 -6.08
N VAL A 351 -16.11 -24.38 -5.93
CA VAL A 351 -14.79 -23.73 -5.84
C VAL A 351 -14.52 -22.92 -7.11
N LEU A 352 -14.81 -23.50 -8.29
CA LEU A 352 -14.67 -22.81 -9.57
C LEU A 352 -15.62 -21.62 -9.72
N ALA A 353 -16.88 -21.74 -9.28
CA ALA A 353 -17.82 -20.62 -9.30
C ALA A 353 -17.34 -19.43 -8.44
N GLU A 354 -16.79 -19.70 -7.25
CA GLU A 354 -16.26 -18.64 -6.38
C GLU A 354 -14.87 -18.13 -6.84
N LEU A 355 -14.06 -18.95 -7.53
CA LEU A 355 -12.84 -18.49 -8.22
C LEU A 355 -13.17 -17.55 -9.38
N GLN A 356 -14.22 -17.85 -10.15
CA GLN A 356 -14.69 -16.95 -11.20
C GLN A 356 -15.25 -15.65 -10.59
N ALA A 357 -16.06 -15.73 -9.53
CA ALA A 357 -16.55 -14.55 -8.82
C ALA A 357 -15.40 -13.68 -8.26
N LEU A 358 -14.27 -14.28 -7.87
CA LEU A 358 -13.05 -13.56 -7.47
C LEU A 358 -12.36 -12.87 -8.65
N ALA A 359 -12.32 -13.50 -9.82
CA ALA A 359 -11.82 -12.88 -11.05
C ALA A 359 -12.71 -11.70 -11.48
N ASP A 360 -14.02 -11.91 -11.56
CA ASP A 360 -15.01 -10.90 -11.98
C ASP A 360 -14.93 -9.64 -11.09
N VAL A 361 -14.94 -9.80 -9.75
CA VAL A 361 -14.84 -8.66 -8.83
C VAL A 361 -13.48 -7.97 -8.89
N SER A 362 -12.41 -8.70 -9.22
CA SER A 362 -11.06 -8.11 -9.37
C SER A 362 -10.93 -7.26 -10.63
N VAL A 363 -11.56 -7.69 -11.74
CA VAL A 363 -11.70 -6.88 -12.96
C VAL A 363 -12.51 -5.62 -12.67
N GLU A 364 -13.70 -5.75 -12.05
CA GLU A 364 -14.52 -4.58 -11.70
C GLU A 364 -13.81 -3.61 -10.74
N LEU A 365 -13.05 -4.11 -9.75
CA LEU A 365 -12.24 -3.28 -8.85
C LEU A 365 -11.17 -2.50 -9.63
N SER A 366 -10.49 -3.14 -10.59
CA SER A 366 -9.47 -2.48 -11.42
C SER A 366 -10.07 -1.39 -12.30
N GLU A 367 -11.16 -1.68 -13.03
CA GLU A 367 -11.89 -0.68 -13.82
C GLU A 367 -12.39 0.49 -12.97
N CYS A 368 -12.99 0.18 -11.81
CA CYS A 368 -13.52 1.19 -10.91
C CYS A 368 -12.40 2.07 -10.34
N PHE A 369 -11.24 1.50 -10.01
CA PHE A 369 -10.10 2.28 -9.53
C PHE A 369 -9.50 3.16 -10.63
N GLN A 370 -9.31 2.64 -11.85
CA GLN A 370 -8.85 3.45 -12.99
C GLN A 370 -9.76 4.66 -13.21
N GLN A 371 -11.09 4.46 -13.16
CA GLN A 371 -12.07 5.54 -13.29
C GLN A 371 -12.00 6.55 -12.12
N ARG A 372 -11.80 6.11 -10.87
CA ARG A 372 -11.56 7.01 -9.72
C ARG A 372 -10.26 7.79 -9.88
N TRP A 373 -9.20 7.10 -10.31
CA TRP A 373 -7.85 7.63 -10.41
C TRP A 373 -7.73 8.78 -11.40
N VAL A 374 -8.50 8.76 -12.49
CA VAL A 374 -8.64 9.90 -13.43
C VAL A 374 -9.12 11.19 -12.75
N PHE A 375 -9.88 11.12 -11.66
CA PHE A 375 -10.24 12.29 -10.84
C PHE A 375 -9.20 12.54 -9.72
N GLU A 376 -8.86 11.52 -8.94
CA GLU A 376 -7.94 11.62 -7.79
C GLU A 376 -6.55 12.14 -8.20
N SER A 377 -6.02 11.70 -9.34
CA SER A 377 -4.72 12.16 -9.85
C SER A 377 -4.69 13.65 -10.24
N ARG A 378 -5.87 14.27 -10.40
CA ARG A 378 -6.07 15.65 -10.89
C ARG A 378 -6.52 16.63 -9.80
N LEU A 379 -6.76 16.18 -8.57
CA LEU A 379 -7.14 17.10 -7.49
C LEU A 379 -5.96 18.06 -7.19
N PRO A 380 -6.21 19.35 -6.91
CA PRO A 380 -5.14 20.31 -6.54
C PRO A 380 -4.33 19.88 -5.30
N THR A 381 -4.95 19.03 -4.48
CA THR A 381 -4.45 18.48 -3.21
C THR A 381 -3.51 17.28 -3.37
N THR A 382 -3.41 16.68 -4.56
CA THR A 382 -2.75 15.37 -4.75
C THR A 382 -1.23 15.50 -4.82
N SER A 383 -0.52 15.03 -3.79
CA SER A 383 0.95 15.09 -3.70
C SER A 383 1.67 14.16 -4.68
N ARG A 384 3.00 14.30 -4.75
CA ARG A 384 3.85 13.33 -5.46
C ARG A 384 3.79 11.94 -4.83
N ARG A 385 3.64 11.83 -3.50
CA ARG A 385 3.50 10.56 -2.78
C ARG A 385 2.21 9.86 -3.23
N MET A 386 1.09 10.59 -3.26
CA MET A 386 -0.19 10.07 -3.76
C MET A 386 -0.10 9.62 -5.22
N ARG A 387 0.56 10.38 -6.12
CA ARG A 387 0.72 9.96 -7.53
C ARG A 387 1.53 8.68 -7.70
N CYS A 388 2.58 8.48 -6.91
CA CYS A 388 3.35 7.24 -6.92
C CYS A 388 2.54 6.05 -6.37
N VAL A 389 1.85 6.21 -5.24
CA VAL A 389 1.08 5.13 -4.61
C VAL A 389 -0.17 4.78 -5.41
N GLY A 390 -0.90 5.78 -5.93
CA GLY A 390 -2.10 5.58 -6.75
C GLY A 390 -1.80 4.88 -8.08
N GLY A 391 -0.76 5.31 -8.81
CA GLY A 391 -0.34 4.62 -10.04
C GLY A 391 0.20 3.21 -9.80
N ALA A 392 0.86 2.96 -8.65
CA ALA A 392 1.24 1.61 -8.25
C ALA A 392 0.03 0.74 -7.89
N LEU A 393 -1.00 1.30 -7.24
CA LEU A 393 -2.24 0.61 -6.89
C LEU A 393 -3.07 0.27 -8.14
N GLU A 394 -3.13 1.17 -9.11
CA GLU A 394 -3.74 0.94 -10.43
C GLU A 394 -3.11 -0.28 -11.13
N ALA A 395 -1.77 -0.31 -11.22
CA ALA A 395 -1.04 -1.44 -11.80
C ALA A 395 -1.19 -2.73 -10.98
N ALA A 396 -1.22 -2.66 -9.64
CA ALA A 396 -1.41 -3.82 -8.77
C ALA A 396 -2.82 -4.43 -8.88
N LEU A 397 -3.86 -3.60 -9.08
CA LEU A 397 -5.23 -4.05 -9.32
C LEU A 397 -5.36 -4.67 -10.72
N GLN A 398 -4.72 -4.10 -11.74
CA GLN A 398 -4.62 -4.73 -13.07
C GLN A 398 -3.94 -6.11 -13.00
N LEU A 399 -2.82 -6.23 -12.29
CA LEU A 399 -2.15 -7.52 -12.08
C LEU A 399 -3.05 -8.51 -11.29
N THR A 400 -3.76 -8.05 -10.27
CA THR A 400 -4.69 -8.90 -9.48
C THR A 400 -5.82 -9.44 -10.35
N ALA A 401 -6.40 -8.61 -11.22
CA ALA A 401 -7.42 -9.03 -12.19
C ALA A 401 -6.88 -10.08 -13.18
N GLN A 402 -5.61 -9.95 -13.62
CA GLN A 402 -4.96 -10.95 -14.47
C GLN A 402 -4.70 -12.26 -13.74
N GLU A 403 -4.10 -12.25 -12.54
CA GLU A 403 -3.76 -13.47 -11.80
C GLU A 403 -4.99 -14.25 -11.35
N THR A 404 -6.03 -13.57 -10.87
CA THR A 404 -7.31 -14.22 -10.51
C THR A 404 -8.00 -14.85 -11.71
N SER A 405 -7.97 -14.19 -12.88
CA SER A 405 -8.48 -14.75 -14.14
C SER A 405 -7.68 -15.96 -14.60
N LYS A 406 -6.33 -15.91 -14.53
CA LYS A 406 -5.44 -17.05 -14.83
C LYS A 406 -5.71 -18.25 -13.91
N LEU A 407 -5.92 -18.00 -12.62
CA LEU A 407 -6.26 -19.02 -11.63
C LEU A 407 -7.60 -19.69 -11.93
N SER A 408 -8.66 -18.91 -12.19
CA SER A 408 -9.98 -19.45 -12.57
C SER A 408 -9.87 -20.33 -13.82
N ALA A 409 -9.23 -19.83 -14.88
CA ALA A 409 -9.08 -20.55 -16.15
C ALA A 409 -8.25 -21.84 -16.01
N ARG A 410 -7.11 -21.81 -15.29
CA ARG A 410 -6.28 -23.00 -15.03
C ARG A 410 -7.05 -24.03 -14.20
N ALA A 411 -7.77 -23.61 -13.16
CA ALA A 411 -8.55 -24.51 -12.32
C ALA A 411 -9.72 -25.18 -13.07
N ALA A 412 -10.43 -24.42 -13.91
CA ALA A 412 -11.51 -24.95 -14.75
C ALA A 412 -10.99 -26.00 -15.75
N ARG A 413 -9.80 -25.79 -16.32
CA ARG A 413 -9.13 -26.75 -17.22
C ARG A 413 -8.79 -28.06 -16.52
N VAL A 414 -8.31 -28.02 -15.27
CA VAL A 414 -8.03 -29.22 -14.46
C VAL A 414 -9.29 -30.04 -14.24
N GLU A 415 -10.43 -29.41 -13.90
CA GLU A 415 -11.69 -30.13 -13.74
C GLU A 415 -12.17 -30.73 -15.07
N GLN A 416 -12.05 -29.99 -16.18
CA GLN A 416 -12.43 -30.48 -17.50
C GLN A 416 -11.63 -31.73 -17.91
N MET A 417 -10.32 -31.78 -17.64
CA MET A 417 -9.49 -32.96 -17.91
C MET A 417 -9.93 -34.15 -17.05
N GLY A 418 -10.20 -33.95 -15.75
CA GLY A 418 -10.70 -35.00 -14.88
C GLY A 418 -12.07 -35.57 -15.32
N ARG A 419 -12.99 -34.72 -15.81
CA ARG A 419 -14.25 -35.19 -16.42
C ARG A 419 -14.01 -35.97 -17.72
N ASN A 420 -13.04 -35.56 -18.54
CA ASN A 420 -12.71 -36.25 -19.79
C ASN A 420 -12.12 -37.65 -19.52
N GLU A 421 -11.24 -37.80 -18.52
CA GLU A 421 -10.75 -39.12 -18.09
C GLU A 421 -11.89 -40.02 -17.59
N GLN A 422 -12.81 -39.49 -16.77
CA GLN A 422 -13.97 -40.23 -16.28
C GLN A 422 -14.86 -40.72 -17.43
N ASN A 423 -15.20 -39.84 -18.37
CA ASN A 423 -15.98 -40.18 -19.58
C ASN A 423 -15.26 -41.24 -20.45
N SER A 424 -13.93 -41.14 -20.59
CA SER A 424 -13.10 -42.10 -21.32
C SER A 424 -13.08 -43.48 -20.63
N ALA A 425 -13.01 -43.50 -19.30
CA ALA A 425 -13.05 -44.72 -18.50
C ALA A 425 -14.44 -45.39 -18.52
N GLU A 426 -15.54 -44.63 -18.54
CA GLU A 426 -16.90 -45.18 -18.72
C GLU A 426 -17.14 -45.71 -20.14
N CYS A 427 -16.65 -45.01 -21.16
CA CYS A 427 -16.65 -45.49 -22.55
C CYS A 427 -15.87 -46.82 -22.67
N SER A 428 -14.68 -46.88 -22.07
CA SER A 428 -13.83 -48.08 -22.05
C SER A 428 -14.48 -49.26 -21.32
N LYS A 429 -15.13 -49.03 -20.17
CA LYS A 429 -15.92 -50.06 -19.47
C LYS A 429 -17.11 -50.54 -20.28
N THR A 430 -17.77 -49.65 -21.03
CA THR A 430 -18.88 -49.99 -21.92
C THR A 430 -18.41 -50.84 -23.10
N LEU A 431 -17.23 -50.55 -23.65
CA LEU A 431 -16.58 -51.38 -24.68
C LEU A 431 -16.14 -52.74 -24.13
N GLU A 432 -15.57 -52.82 -22.92
CA GLU A 432 -15.28 -54.11 -22.28
C GLU A 432 -16.53 -54.97 -22.05
N LEU A 433 -17.64 -54.35 -21.63
CA LEU A 433 -18.94 -55.03 -21.49
C LEU A 433 -19.48 -55.51 -22.85
N SER A 434 -19.21 -54.77 -23.92
CA SER A 434 -19.58 -55.17 -25.30
C SER A 434 -18.75 -56.39 -25.76
N VAL A 435 -17.42 -56.34 -25.61
CA VAL A 435 -16.51 -57.43 -26.00
C VAL A 435 -16.79 -58.72 -25.21
N LYS A 436 -17.16 -58.60 -23.92
CA LYS A 436 -17.54 -59.76 -23.08
C LYS A 436 -18.85 -60.43 -23.50
N ILE A 437 -19.68 -59.80 -24.32
CA ILE A 437 -20.90 -60.41 -24.88
C ILE A 437 -20.55 -61.25 -26.12
N GLU A 438 -19.61 -60.79 -26.96
CA GLU A 438 -19.22 -61.50 -28.20
C GLU A 438 -18.31 -62.71 -27.98
N GLN A 439 -17.58 -62.78 -26.86
CA GLN A 439 -16.64 -63.88 -26.56
C GLN A 439 -17.30 -65.18 -26.05
N THR A 440 -18.64 -65.33 -26.14
CA THR A 440 -19.37 -66.49 -25.58
C THR A 440 -19.57 -67.66 -26.57
N THR A 441 -18.82 -67.73 -27.68
CA THR A 441 -18.98 -68.79 -28.70
C THR A 441 -17.66 -69.36 -29.26
N LEU A 442 -17.58 -70.71 -29.23
CA LEU A 442 -16.64 -71.62 -29.91
C LEU A 442 -15.25 -71.87 -29.28
N ASP A 443 -15.18 -72.99 -28.55
CA ASP A 443 -13.98 -73.83 -28.37
C ASP A 443 -13.44 -74.36 -29.72
N ILE A 444 -12.14 -74.70 -29.76
CA ILE A 444 -11.64 -76.08 -30.08
C ILE A 444 -10.10 -76.19 -29.89
N THR A 445 -9.75 -76.96 -28.86
CA THR A 445 -8.64 -77.93 -28.67
C THR A 445 -7.48 -78.03 -29.69
N VAL A 446 -6.21 -78.09 -29.21
CA VAL A 446 -5.20 -79.19 -29.38
C VAL A 446 -3.76 -78.77 -28.94
N LYS A 447 -2.91 -79.76 -28.63
CA LYS A 447 -1.51 -79.73 -28.09
C LYS A 447 -0.63 -80.67 -28.97
N PRO A 448 0.73 -80.82 -28.81
CA PRO A 448 1.77 -80.02 -28.12
C PRO A 448 3.15 -79.96 -28.88
N GLN A 449 4.23 -79.63 -28.14
CA GLN A 449 5.60 -80.22 -28.21
C GLN A 449 6.78 -79.51 -28.93
N LYS A 450 7.99 -79.96 -28.57
CA LYS A 450 9.34 -79.33 -28.70
C LYS A 450 10.33 -80.33 -29.32
N PRO A 451 11.31 -79.90 -30.13
CA PRO A 451 12.76 -80.11 -29.85
C PRO A 451 13.60 -78.89 -30.36
N SER A 452 14.94 -78.80 -30.45
CA SER A 452 16.13 -79.38 -29.75
C SER A 452 17.39 -78.52 -30.10
N ASN A 453 18.47 -78.63 -29.31
CA ASN A 453 19.86 -78.28 -29.71
C ASN A 453 20.53 -79.52 -30.40
N PRO A 454 21.77 -79.53 -31.00
CA PRO A 454 23.05 -79.21 -30.29
C PRO A 454 24.31 -78.88 -31.19
N PHE A 455 25.54 -79.00 -30.62
CA PHE A 455 26.91 -79.08 -31.24
C PHE A 455 27.46 -77.78 -31.91
N ASP A 456 28.77 -77.43 -31.88
CA ASP A 456 29.94 -77.97 -31.11
C ASP A 456 31.18 -77.01 -31.04
N GLU A 457 32.23 -77.50 -30.36
CA GLU A 457 33.71 -77.23 -30.32
C GLU A 457 34.38 -76.42 -31.49
N GLU A 458 35.57 -75.78 -31.41
CA GLU A 458 36.68 -75.67 -30.40
C GLU A 458 37.59 -74.41 -30.69
N ASP A 459 38.60 -74.14 -29.84
CA ASP A 459 39.73 -73.15 -30.00
C ASP A 459 40.93 -73.80 -30.79
N PRO A 460 42.18 -73.26 -31.00
CA PRO A 460 42.87 -72.05 -30.50
C PRO A 460 43.77 -71.29 -31.55
N GLU A 461 44.75 -70.50 -31.03
CA GLU A 461 46.06 -70.07 -31.59
C GLU A 461 46.26 -68.64 -32.19
N ASP A 462 46.95 -67.82 -31.40
CA ASP A 462 47.79 -66.65 -31.76
C ASP A 462 49.22 -67.19 -32.08
N PRO A 463 50.10 -66.57 -32.92
CA PRO A 463 50.84 -65.36 -32.49
C PRO A 463 51.46 -64.43 -33.59
N GLU A 464 52.24 -63.46 -33.09
CA GLU A 464 53.35 -62.69 -33.71
C GLU A 464 53.08 -61.32 -34.39
N VAL A 465 53.98 -60.37 -34.08
CA VAL A 465 54.01 -58.96 -34.52
C VAL A 465 55.46 -58.57 -34.86
N PRO A 466 55.71 -57.92 -36.00
CA PRO A 466 56.65 -56.80 -36.00
C PRO A 466 56.27 -55.60 -36.91
N GLU A 467 56.32 -54.40 -36.35
CA GLU A 467 56.53 -53.12 -37.07
C GLU A 467 58.00 -52.98 -37.59
N PRO A 468 58.42 -51.92 -38.32
CA PRO A 468 57.73 -50.69 -38.76
C PRO A 468 57.93 -50.30 -40.26
N SER A 469 57.23 -49.25 -40.74
CA SER A 469 57.86 -48.02 -41.31
C SER A 469 56.87 -47.09 -42.06
N ALA A 470 56.89 -45.81 -41.66
CA ALA A 470 56.12 -44.66 -42.13
C ALA A 470 55.83 -44.45 -43.64
N ALA A 471 54.59 -44.04 -43.94
CA ALA A 471 54.23 -43.09 -45.01
C ALA A 471 52.89 -42.37 -44.69
N VAL A 472 52.76 -41.10 -45.09
CA VAL A 472 51.63 -40.16 -44.85
C VAL A 472 51.66 -39.11 -45.99
N PRO A 473 50.57 -38.47 -46.47
CA PRO A 473 49.14 -38.56 -46.08
C PRO A 473 48.15 -38.92 -47.22
N GLU A 474 46.89 -39.22 -46.87
CA GLU A 474 45.71 -38.61 -47.52
C GLU A 474 44.50 -38.68 -46.55
N PRO A 475 43.58 -37.69 -46.52
CA PRO A 475 42.50 -37.64 -45.53
C PRO A 475 41.27 -38.43 -46.00
N GLN A 476 41.01 -39.59 -45.40
CA GLN A 476 39.75 -40.31 -45.58
C GLN A 476 38.72 -39.92 -44.51
N GLU A 477 37.49 -39.73 -44.94
CA GLU A 477 36.36 -39.24 -44.16
C GLU A 477 35.83 -40.34 -43.22
N GLN A 478 35.95 -40.14 -41.90
CA GLN A 478 35.61 -41.17 -40.92
C GLN A 478 34.09 -41.27 -40.68
N ALA A 479 33.56 -42.48 -40.81
CA ALA A 479 32.21 -42.82 -40.36
C ALA A 479 32.08 -42.65 -38.82
N PRO A 480 30.87 -42.37 -38.29
CA PRO A 480 30.68 -42.17 -36.86
C PRO A 480 30.99 -43.46 -36.06
N PRO A 481 31.63 -43.34 -34.88
CA PRO A 481 32.00 -44.49 -34.05
C PRO A 481 30.77 -45.23 -33.50
N PRO A 482 30.90 -46.54 -33.18
CA PRO A 482 29.81 -47.31 -32.59
C PRO A 482 29.39 -46.76 -31.22
N LYS A 483 28.12 -46.94 -30.87
CA LYS A 483 27.50 -46.34 -29.67
C LYS A 483 28.22 -46.71 -28.36
N GLU A 484 28.79 -47.91 -28.27
CA GLU A 484 29.56 -48.36 -27.11
C GLU A 484 30.83 -47.53 -26.92
N GLU A 485 31.50 -47.14 -28.01
CA GLU A 485 32.68 -46.28 -27.94
C GLU A 485 32.30 -44.84 -27.56
N GLN A 486 31.13 -44.35 -27.98
CA GLN A 486 30.61 -43.06 -27.50
C GLN A 486 30.26 -43.10 -26.01
N ASN A 487 29.63 -44.18 -25.53
CA ASN A 487 29.34 -44.35 -24.10
C ASN A 487 30.63 -44.41 -23.28
N LEU A 488 31.61 -45.22 -23.68
CA LEU A 488 32.92 -45.31 -23.03
C LEU A 488 33.66 -43.97 -23.04
N ARG A 489 33.62 -43.21 -24.14
CA ARG A 489 34.18 -41.85 -24.20
C ARG A 489 33.47 -40.91 -23.23
N ASN A 490 32.14 -40.96 -23.13
CA ASN A 490 31.37 -40.13 -22.20
C ASN A 490 31.65 -40.48 -20.73
N GLU A 491 31.74 -41.77 -20.39
CA GLU A 491 32.13 -42.23 -19.05
C GLU A 491 33.55 -41.79 -18.70
N LEU A 492 34.50 -41.94 -19.63
CA LEU A 492 35.89 -41.52 -19.44
C LEU A 492 36.00 -40.00 -19.26
N ASP A 493 35.19 -39.21 -19.96
CA ASP A 493 35.10 -37.76 -19.80
C ASP A 493 34.51 -37.34 -18.44
N ILE A 494 33.53 -38.10 -17.92
CA ILE A 494 33.02 -37.95 -16.53
C ILE A 494 34.11 -38.32 -15.51
N PHE A 495 34.83 -39.44 -15.70
CA PHE A 495 35.94 -39.83 -14.83
C PHE A 495 37.08 -38.81 -14.86
N MET A 496 37.38 -38.18 -16.00
CA MET A 496 38.35 -37.07 -16.07
C MET A 496 37.87 -35.85 -15.29
N LYS A 497 36.61 -35.42 -15.44
CA LYS A 497 36.04 -34.29 -14.69
C LYS A 497 36.08 -34.54 -13.18
N ASN A 498 35.66 -35.72 -12.74
CA ASN A 498 35.72 -36.12 -11.32
C ASN A 498 37.17 -36.15 -10.80
N ASN A 499 38.14 -36.59 -11.61
CA ASN A 499 39.56 -36.57 -11.26
C ASN A 499 40.10 -35.14 -11.16
N GLU A 500 39.72 -34.24 -12.08
CA GLU A 500 40.06 -32.82 -11.95
C GLU A 500 39.45 -32.17 -10.69
N GLU A 501 38.23 -32.56 -10.28
CA GLU A 501 37.60 -32.05 -9.07
C GLU A 501 38.30 -32.56 -7.81
N LEU A 502 38.60 -33.85 -7.73
CA LEU A 502 39.44 -34.41 -6.66
C LEU A 502 40.85 -33.78 -6.61
N GLN A 503 41.41 -33.41 -7.77
CA GLN A 503 42.68 -32.67 -7.87
C GLN A 503 42.53 -31.25 -7.30
N LYS A 504 41.44 -30.52 -7.62
CA LYS A 504 41.12 -29.19 -7.07
C LYS A 504 40.89 -29.25 -5.56
N GLU A 505 40.21 -30.29 -5.06
CA GLU A 505 40.02 -30.52 -3.63
C GLU A 505 41.32 -30.85 -2.90
N ARG A 506 42.18 -31.73 -3.46
CA ARG A 506 43.50 -32.00 -2.91
C ARG A 506 44.33 -30.72 -2.80
N ASP A 507 44.33 -29.89 -3.84
CA ASP A 507 45.14 -28.66 -3.85
C ASP A 507 44.59 -27.61 -2.88
N LYS A 508 43.27 -27.53 -2.72
CA LYS A 508 42.61 -26.75 -1.64
C LYS A 508 43.03 -27.26 -0.26
N LEU A 509 42.92 -28.57 0.00
CA LEU A 509 43.32 -29.19 1.27
C LEU A 509 44.83 -29.03 1.54
N PHE A 510 45.68 -29.04 0.51
CA PHE A 510 47.12 -28.76 0.64
C PHE A 510 47.39 -27.32 1.04
N VAL A 511 46.64 -26.35 0.49
CA VAL A 511 46.71 -24.93 0.92
C VAL A 511 46.19 -24.77 2.35
N GLU A 512 45.08 -25.40 2.71
CA GLU A 512 44.52 -25.36 4.07
C GLU A 512 45.47 -25.99 5.09
N TYR A 513 46.03 -27.18 4.80
CA TYR A 513 47.07 -27.82 5.61
C TYR A 513 48.31 -26.95 5.74
N SER A 514 48.78 -26.32 4.65
CA SER A 514 49.93 -25.42 4.68
C SER A 514 49.65 -24.16 5.51
N LEU A 515 48.42 -23.64 5.47
CA LEU A 515 48.00 -22.48 6.26
C LEU A 515 47.87 -22.84 7.75
N VAL A 516 47.30 -24.01 8.08
CA VAL A 516 47.20 -24.52 9.45
C VAL A 516 48.59 -24.81 10.01
N LYS A 517 49.47 -25.47 9.24
CA LYS A 517 50.87 -25.71 9.63
C LYS A 517 51.61 -24.39 9.88
N ARG A 518 51.47 -23.39 9.00
CA ARG A 518 52.08 -22.06 9.20
C ARG A 518 51.50 -21.34 10.42
N LYS A 519 50.19 -21.43 10.68
CA LYS A 519 49.56 -20.90 11.90
C LYS A 519 50.09 -21.59 13.16
N LEU A 520 50.31 -22.90 13.11
CA LEU A 520 50.90 -23.68 14.20
C LEU A 520 52.36 -23.28 14.45
N GLU A 521 53.17 -23.17 13.38
CA GLU A 521 54.57 -22.71 13.42
C GLU A 521 54.68 -21.30 14.01
N ILE A 522 53.77 -20.39 13.66
CA ILE A 522 53.65 -19.06 14.27
C ILE A 522 53.30 -19.20 15.75
N ALA A 523 52.25 -19.95 16.11
CA ALA A 523 51.84 -20.14 17.50
C ALA A 523 52.91 -20.80 18.39
N THR A 524 53.81 -21.63 17.83
CA THR A 524 54.96 -22.18 18.56
C THR A 524 56.13 -21.21 18.69
N ASN A 525 56.28 -20.24 17.78
CA ASN A 525 57.35 -19.24 17.80
C ASN A 525 56.98 -17.99 18.61
N ASP A 526 55.69 -17.63 18.68
CA ASP A 526 55.20 -16.43 19.40
C ASP A 526 55.23 -16.58 20.94
N GLY A 527 55.59 -17.75 21.47
CA GLY A 527 55.54 -18.09 22.90
C GLY A 527 56.41 -17.23 23.83
N GLU A 528 57.34 -16.43 23.30
CA GLU A 528 58.21 -15.56 24.11
C GLU A 528 57.77 -14.09 24.19
N LYS A 529 56.69 -13.65 23.51
CA LYS A 529 56.26 -12.25 23.53
C LYS A 529 54.79 -12.06 23.87
N LEU A 530 54.56 -11.96 25.18
CA LEU A 530 53.35 -11.42 25.78
C LEU A 530 53.05 -10.01 25.23
N ASP A 531 51.93 -9.89 24.53
CA ASP A 531 51.17 -8.66 24.46
C ASP A 531 49.71 -8.96 24.80
N LYS A 532 49.05 -8.05 25.52
CA LYS A 532 47.75 -8.33 26.17
C LYS A 532 46.61 -8.36 25.15
N LYS A 533 46.28 -9.55 24.66
CA LYS A 533 44.98 -9.79 24.00
C LYS A 533 43.91 -9.92 25.08
N GLU A 534 42.88 -9.09 24.93
CA GLU A 534 41.66 -9.03 25.73
C GLU A 534 41.06 -10.44 25.88
N THR A 535 40.80 -10.89 27.12
CA THR A 535 40.40 -12.28 27.34
C THR A 535 38.92 -12.47 26.99
N ASP A 536 38.52 -13.70 26.68
CA ASP A 536 37.11 -14.02 26.45
C ASP A 536 36.22 -13.66 27.66
N LEU A 537 36.79 -13.64 28.87
CA LEU A 537 36.13 -13.16 30.09
C LEU A 537 35.86 -11.65 30.06
N ASP A 538 36.82 -10.85 29.59
CA ASP A 538 36.69 -9.40 29.43
C ASP A 538 35.63 -9.07 28.37
N ASN A 539 35.67 -9.78 27.23
CA ASN A 539 34.68 -9.68 26.16
C ASN A 539 33.26 -10.03 26.63
N ILE A 540 33.10 -11.14 27.37
CA ILE A 540 31.81 -11.53 27.97
C ILE A 540 31.32 -10.49 28.98
N TRP A 541 32.23 -9.92 29.79
CA TRP A 541 31.89 -8.87 30.76
C TRP A 541 31.45 -7.57 30.06
N ALA A 542 32.13 -7.16 29.00
CA ALA A 542 31.76 -5.99 28.19
C ALA A 542 30.35 -6.15 27.59
N ILE A 543 30.05 -7.29 26.95
CA ILE A 543 28.72 -7.61 26.41
C ILE A 543 27.65 -7.63 27.52
N GLY A 544 27.99 -8.16 28.70
CA GLY A 544 27.11 -8.16 29.86
C GLY A 544 26.80 -6.75 30.40
N MET A 545 27.77 -5.84 30.36
CA MET A 545 27.63 -4.44 30.76
C MET A 545 26.87 -3.61 29.73
N GLU A 546 27.11 -3.82 28.43
CA GLU A 546 26.36 -3.18 27.35
C GLU A 546 24.87 -3.57 27.42
N LYS A 547 24.56 -4.87 27.54
CA LYS A 547 23.18 -5.35 27.74
C LYS A 547 22.56 -4.74 28.99
N ARG A 548 23.29 -4.63 30.11
CA ARG A 548 22.78 -3.94 31.31
C ARG A 548 22.41 -2.48 31.03
N GLN A 549 23.25 -1.74 30.30
CA GLN A 549 22.97 -0.35 29.94
C GLN A 549 21.77 -0.24 29.00
N GLU A 550 21.61 -1.17 28.06
CA GLU A 550 20.45 -1.27 27.17
C GLU A 550 19.14 -1.50 27.96
N TRP A 551 19.13 -2.46 28.89
CA TRP A 551 17.99 -2.69 29.78
C TRP A 551 17.65 -1.48 30.65
N VAL A 552 18.66 -0.81 31.23
CA VAL A 552 18.46 0.43 32.00
C VAL A 552 17.86 1.54 31.14
N ARG A 553 18.31 1.68 29.88
CA ARG A 553 17.76 2.66 28.94
C ARG A 553 16.29 2.39 28.63
N ARG A 554 15.93 1.14 28.31
CA ARG A 554 14.52 0.71 28.08
C ARG A 554 13.62 0.99 29.29
N VAL A 555 14.12 0.75 30.51
CA VAL A 555 13.36 1.06 31.73
C VAL A 555 13.12 2.57 31.85
N ILE A 556 14.14 3.41 31.67
CA ILE A 556 14.02 4.87 31.71
C ILE A 556 13.04 5.39 30.64
N GLU A 557 13.14 4.89 29.40
CA GLU A 557 12.21 5.21 28.30
C GLU A 557 10.76 4.83 28.67
N SER A 558 10.55 3.65 29.27
CA SER A 558 9.21 3.22 29.72
C SER A 558 8.67 4.06 30.88
N GLU A 559 9.51 4.45 31.85
CA GLU A 559 9.10 5.34 32.95
C GLU A 559 8.72 6.74 32.42
N GLN A 560 9.46 7.27 31.45
CA GLN A 560 9.15 8.56 30.83
C GLN A 560 7.82 8.50 30.07
N ALA A 561 7.57 7.42 29.32
CA ALA A 561 6.29 7.20 28.64
C ALA A 561 5.11 7.10 29.62
N VAL A 562 5.24 6.35 30.72
CA VAL A 562 4.20 6.27 31.76
C VAL A 562 3.91 7.65 32.39
N ARG A 563 4.95 8.42 32.73
CA ARG A 563 4.78 9.78 33.28
C ARG A 563 4.13 10.75 32.29
N PHE A 564 4.42 10.60 30.99
CA PHE A 564 3.74 11.35 29.93
C PHE A 564 2.24 11.02 29.90
N TYR A 565 1.87 9.74 29.79
CA TYR A 565 0.46 9.33 29.76
C TYR A 565 -0.30 9.68 31.05
N GLU A 566 0.35 9.58 32.22
CA GLU A 566 -0.23 10.07 33.48
C GLU A 566 -0.51 11.57 33.46
N THR A 567 0.35 12.37 32.82
CA THR A 567 0.22 13.83 32.75
C THR A 567 -0.88 14.22 31.76
N GLU A 568 -0.93 13.53 30.62
CA GLU A 568 -1.98 13.69 29.60
C GLU A 568 -3.36 13.30 30.16
N MET A 569 -3.47 12.17 30.86
CA MET A 569 -4.72 11.75 31.51
C MET A 569 -5.19 12.79 32.56
N LYS A 570 -4.26 13.39 33.31
CA LYS A 570 -4.55 14.50 34.24
C LYS A 570 -4.88 15.83 33.53
N ALA A 571 -4.55 15.99 32.26
CA ALA A 571 -5.00 17.12 31.43
C ALA A 571 -6.41 16.86 30.89
N LEU A 572 -6.64 15.67 30.31
CA LEU A 572 -7.94 15.24 29.77
C LEU A 572 -9.04 15.29 30.83
N ILE A 573 -8.82 14.74 32.04
CA ILE A 573 -9.81 14.78 33.13
C ILE A 573 -10.16 16.22 33.54
N ARG A 574 -9.20 17.16 33.52
CA ARG A 574 -9.48 18.57 33.81
C ARG A 574 -10.26 19.27 32.69
N HIS A 575 -10.01 18.88 31.44
CA HIS A 575 -10.77 19.38 30.29
C HIS A 575 -12.20 18.82 30.28
N GLU A 576 -12.38 17.53 30.58
CA GLU A 576 -13.68 16.86 30.71
C GLU A 576 -14.54 17.54 31.79
N LEU A 577 -14.01 17.72 33.00
CA LEU A 577 -14.69 18.46 34.08
C LEU A 577 -15.09 19.88 33.66
N HIS A 578 -14.22 20.62 32.97
CA HIS A 578 -14.54 21.98 32.53
C HIS A 578 -15.63 22.02 31.44
N VAL A 579 -15.66 21.03 30.55
CA VAL A 579 -16.74 20.87 29.56
C VAL A 579 -18.04 20.45 30.23
N GLU A 580 -18.01 19.62 31.29
CA GLU A 580 -19.20 19.32 32.10
C GLU A 580 -19.75 20.55 32.84
N GLU A 581 -18.88 21.41 33.38
CA GLU A 581 -19.24 22.70 33.98
C GLU A 581 -19.92 23.62 32.95
N GLN A 582 -19.27 23.89 31.82
CA GLN A 582 -19.82 24.71 30.73
C GLN A 582 -21.16 24.14 30.19
N MET A 583 -21.27 22.82 30.07
CA MET A 583 -22.51 22.18 29.64
C MET A 583 -23.64 22.35 30.66
N GLN A 584 -23.34 22.37 31.96
CA GLN A 584 -24.33 22.65 33.01
C GLN A 584 -24.78 24.12 32.98
N GLU A 585 -23.84 25.06 32.79
CA GLU A 585 -24.15 26.49 32.63
C GLU A 585 -25.07 26.73 31.41
N LEU A 586 -24.70 26.21 30.24
CA LEU A 586 -25.49 26.35 29.01
C LEU A 586 -26.88 25.70 29.12
N ARG A 587 -27.02 24.59 29.86
CA ARG A 587 -28.33 23.99 30.15
C ARG A 587 -29.19 24.90 31.04
N ALA A 588 -28.62 25.49 32.09
CA ALA A 588 -29.33 26.43 32.96
C ALA A 588 -29.73 27.72 32.22
N GLU A 589 -28.89 28.22 31.31
CA GLU A 589 -29.25 29.34 30.42
C GLU A 589 -30.39 28.99 29.48
N LEU A 590 -30.39 27.78 28.92
CA LEU A 590 -31.44 27.30 28.01
C LEU A 590 -32.77 27.06 28.72
N GLU A 591 -32.77 26.49 29.93
CA GLU A 591 -33.97 26.39 30.78
C GLU A 591 -34.52 27.78 31.14
N SER A 592 -33.62 28.72 31.49
CA SER A 592 -33.96 30.12 31.76
C SER A 592 -34.54 30.82 30.51
N ALA A 593 -34.05 30.50 29.32
CA ALA A 593 -34.55 31.03 28.05
C ALA A 593 -35.90 30.43 27.66
N ALA A 594 -36.08 29.12 27.82
CA ALA A 594 -37.36 28.44 27.62
C ALA A 594 -38.44 28.99 28.57
N GLY A 595 -38.11 29.18 29.85
CA GLY A 595 -39.00 29.80 30.83
C GLY A 595 -39.31 31.28 30.56
N ARG A 596 -38.46 31.99 29.80
CA ARG A 596 -38.75 33.35 29.29
C ARG A 596 -39.67 33.30 28.06
N ASN A 597 -39.41 32.42 27.11
CA ASN A 597 -40.27 32.24 25.94
C ASN A 597 -41.69 31.84 26.34
N HIS A 598 -41.86 30.87 27.24
CA HIS A 598 -43.18 30.40 27.66
C HIS A 598 -44.02 31.52 28.32
N ARG A 599 -43.41 32.40 29.11
CA ARG A 599 -44.08 33.60 29.65
C ARG A 599 -44.51 34.58 28.57
N LEU A 600 -43.68 34.78 27.55
CA LEU A 600 -44.01 35.64 26.41
C LEU A 600 -45.12 35.02 25.55
N GLU A 601 -45.18 33.69 25.44
CA GLU A 601 -46.28 32.96 24.80
C GLU A 601 -47.60 33.14 25.58
N ASP A 602 -47.58 32.98 26.91
CA ASP A 602 -48.74 33.23 27.79
C ASP A 602 -49.22 34.69 27.69
N GLU A 603 -48.30 35.66 27.71
CA GLU A 603 -48.60 37.09 27.55
C GLU A 603 -49.20 37.39 26.16
N LEU A 604 -48.63 36.84 25.09
CA LEU A 604 -49.15 36.99 23.73
C LEU A 604 -50.52 36.34 23.56
N GLU A 605 -50.76 35.16 24.14
CA GLU A 605 -52.05 34.48 24.05
C GLU A 605 -53.12 35.20 24.90
N SER A 606 -52.74 35.75 26.06
CA SER A 606 -53.60 36.62 26.88
C SER A 606 -54.00 37.91 26.14
N VAL A 607 -53.02 38.59 25.53
CA VAL A 607 -53.25 39.79 24.70
C VAL A 607 -54.11 39.45 23.48
N ARG A 608 -53.88 38.31 22.82
CA ARG A 608 -54.70 37.82 21.70
C ARG A 608 -56.15 37.58 22.13
N ARG A 609 -56.40 36.85 23.24
CA ARG A 609 -57.74 36.62 23.79
C ARG A 609 -58.46 37.94 24.12
N SER A 610 -57.74 38.93 24.64
CA SER A 610 -58.27 40.27 24.92
C SER A 610 -58.73 40.98 23.64
N TYR A 611 -57.93 40.95 22.56
CA TYR A 611 -58.32 41.50 21.26
C TYR A 611 -59.48 40.73 20.62
N GLU A 612 -59.49 39.39 20.70
CA GLU A 612 -60.59 38.56 20.20
C GLU A 612 -61.92 38.87 20.93
N SER A 613 -61.88 39.08 22.25
CA SER A 613 -63.04 39.54 23.03
C SER A 613 -63.52 40.92 22.59
N GLN A 614 -62.62 41.90 22.49
CA GLN A 614 -62.96 43.26 22.06
C GLN A 614 -63.55 43.31 20.64
N LEU A 615 -63.06 42.47 19.73
CA LEU A 615 -63.62 42.32 18.38
C LEU A 615 -65.00 41.64 18.42
N GLY A 616 -65.24 40.72 19.34
CA GLY A 616 -66.57 40.16 19.64
C GLY A 616 -67.54 41.23 20.13
N ASP A 617 -67.18 41.98 21.18
CA ASP A 617 -67.99 43.06 21.75
C ASP A 617 -68.35 44.13 20.69
N LEU A 618 -67.39 44.52 19.85
CA LEU A 618 -67.62 45.44 18.74
C LEU A 618 -68.53 44.84 17.65
N SER A 619 -68.43 43.54 17.39
CA SER A 619 -69.28 42.84 16.42
C SER A 619 -70.72 42.73 16.90
N ASP A 620 -70.94 42.43 18.18
CA ASP A 620 -72.27 42.41 18.80
C ASP A 620 -72.87 43.82 18.93
N HIS A 621 -72.03 44.84 19.18
CA HIS A 621 -72.48 46.23 19.13
C HIS A 621 -72.90 46.65 17.72
N LEU A 622 -72.15 46.25 16.68
CA LEU A 622 -72.54 46.47 15.29
C LEU A 622 -73.83 45.70 14.92
N ALA A 623 -73.95 44.44 15.36
CA ALA A 623 -75.14 43.62 15.13
C ALA A 623 -76.40 44.24 15.78
N THR A 624 -76.28 44.71 17.03
CA THR A 624 -77.39 45.40 17.73
C THR A 624 -77.72 46.76 17.12
N LEU A 625 -76.72 47.54 16.66
CA LEU A 625 -76.97 48.79 15.92
C LEU A 625 -77.66 48.53 14.57
N VAL A 626 -77.29 47.48 13.84
CA VAL A 626 -77.96 47.06 12.59
C VAL A 626 -79.40 46.59 12.90
N ALA A 627 -79.59 45.79 13.94
CA ALA A 627 -80.90 45.33 14.38
C ALA A 627 -81.82 46.50 14.81
N GLN A 628 -81.27 47.58 15.38
CA GLN A 628 -82.01 48.82 15.69
C GLN A 628 -82.28 49.71 14.47
N LYS A 629 -81.46 49.63 13.41
CA LYS A 629 -81.70 50.35 12.14
C LYS A 629 -82.82 49.71 11.32
N GLN A 630 -82.86 48.37 11.22
CA GLN A 630 -83.89 47.66 10.43
C GLN A 630 -85.36 48.08 10.72
N PRO A 631 -85.84 48.23 11.99
CA PRO A 631 -87.21 48.70 12.24
C PRO A 631 -87.39 50.17 11.84
N LYS A 632 -86.40 51.04 12.08
CA LYS A 632 -86.45 52.46 11.67
C LYS A 632 -86.47 52.61 10.14
N GLU A 633 -85.78 51.74 9.41
CA GLU A 633 -85.87 51.65 7.95
C GLU A 633 -87.22 51.09 7.48
N LYS A 634 -87.80 50.11 8.20
CA LYS A 634 -89.16 49.60 7.94
C LYS A 634 -90.25 50.65 8.23
N GLU A 635 -90.06 51.54 9.20
CA GLU A 635 -90.98 52.65 9.50
C GLU A 635 -90.82 53.84 8.53
N THR A 636 -89.59 54.20 8.17
CA THR A 636 -89.35 55.27 7.18
C THR A 636 -89.70 54.84 5.75
N SER A 637 -89.60 53.55 5.41
CA SER A 637 -90.13 53.01 4.15
C SER A 637 -91.67 52.88 4.17
N LYS A 638 -92.30 52.49 5.30
CA LYS A 638 -93.76 52.58 5.46
C LYS A 638 -94.28 54.00 5.28
N SER A 639 -93.72 54.99 5.97
CA SER A 639 -94.16 56.40 5.85
C SER A 639 -93.92 56.98 4.45
N ARG A 640 -92.81 56.63 3.78
CA ARG A 640 -92.61 56.92 2.35
C ARG A 640 -93.64 56.23 1.44
N GLY A 641 -94.04 55.00 1.77
CA GLY A 641 -95.12 54.28 1.09
C GLY A 641 -96.48 54.99 1.24
N THR A 642 -96.82 55.42 2.46
CA THR A 642 -98.04 56.19 2.75
C THR A 642 -98.04 57.55 2.05
N LEU A 643 -96.90 58.26 1.99
CA LEU A 643 -96.78 59.50 1.21
C LEU A 643 -97.00 59.26 -0.29
N LYS A 644 -96.50 58.15 -0.85
CA LYS A 644 -96.80 57.75 -2.24
C LYS A 644 -98.26 57.36 -2.44
N SER A 645 -98.97 56.78 -1.46
CA SER A 645 -100.39 56.45 -1.63
C SER A 645 -101.31 57.66 -1.51
N PHE A 646 -100.93 58.69 -0.74
CA PHE A 646 -101.63 59.98 -0.69
C PHE A 646 -101.55 60.75 -2.02
N PHE A 647 -100.36 60.85 -2.62
CA PHE A 647 -100.16 61.56 -3.90
C PHE A 647 -100.74 60.86 -5.13
N ASN A 648 -101.32 59.65 -4.99
CA ASN A 648 -101.89 58.89 -6.09
C ASN A 648 -103.44 58.82 -6.04
N LYS A 649 -104.07 59.72 -5.26
CA LYS A 649 -105.53 59.83 -5.09
C LYS A 649 -106.05 61.27 -4.91
N SER A 650 -105.58 62.22 -5.72
CA SER A 650 -106.28 63.47 -6.07
C SER A 650 -105.66 64.06 -7.33
#